data_AF-A0A3D2P8C9-F1
#
_entry.id   AF-A0A3D2P8C9-F1
#
_cell.length_a   1.000
_cell.length_b   1.000
_cell.length_c   1.000
_cell.angle_alpha   90.00
_cell.angle_beta   90.00
_cell.angle_gamma   90.00
#
_symmetry.space_group_name_H-M   'P 1'
#
loop_
_entity.id
_entity.type
_entity.pdbx_description
1 polymer ?
#
loop_
_entity_poly.entity_id
_entity_poly.type
_entity_poly.pdbx_seq_one_letter_code
_entity_poly.pdbx_strand_id
1 'polypeptide(L)'
;MSKIIATKAIKGAHKIVQRAELMVEKVVKEKGKELAVAFPDTAYYLPFIYAMTGVKVQKLGDILPILEHARKLLPEVPAEQLWLPYLGDTLDAGMATLFAEEIIEVLKYATENPPPTHDFWVAFTSDAILREQGIKLVDGRMPGFAAIVGCAPTNEEAKRIVTELQEKSILVFMSAVSTRADGKKMCIAEQLQEEGVQMGWDVFLVPHGTDITATIYALNFAARSAMSFGGLTPGDMKKAKDILLYNRERVHAFVLALGEVDEEKHANAAGAINFGFPAVADTDIDQILPTGICKYEHVISPIAREQMVPKAIEIRGLKIKVSKVPIPVPFGAGFEGERVRKEQLQVEFGGKYSKAFEFLRMRGMEEVENGKIELFGPDIDGVVEGSSHPLGIIVEVAGRKMSKDFETILERQIHVLINHAKGIFHMGSRDTAWLRISKEAYQAGFRLKHFGIILATKLVEDYPAIVDKVQVKIYSDPGEMKKAHSELEKFWNERDARIAGMTDETIDTFYSCTLCQSYAPNHVCIISPERLGLCGAYNWFDGKAGYEINPRGCNQPVKKGETLDPTKGQWKGINEFVYQASHNTIDKFSAYSIMDSPMTSCGCFECILVVIPETNGVMVVNRGFPGMTPCGMTFTTLAGTVGGGAQMPGFIGVGKLYLLSKKFLLAEGGLGRLVWMPKELKEWLGERLKKRAEESGVPDLIDKIADETVATTPEQLLEYLQKVNHPALSMPPIM
;
A
#
# COMPACT_ATOMS: atom_id res chain seq x y z
N MET A 1 -19.04 -13.94 -34.90
CA MET A 1 -18.54 -12.55 -34.86
C MET A 1 -19.73 -11.62 -34.99
N SER A 2 -19.91 -10.68 -34.05
CA SER A 2 -21.05 -9.76 -34.06
C SER A 2 -20.85 -8.64 -35.09
N LYS A 3 -21.83 -8.45 -35.98
CA LYS A 3 -21.89 -7.27 -36.86
C LYS A 3 -22.05 -5.99 -36.07
N ILE A 4 -22.91 -6.02 -35.05
CA ILE A 4 -23.32 -4.85 -34.28
C ILE A 4 -22.11 -4.30 -33.54
N ILE A 5 -21.37 -5.16 -32.83
CA ILE A 5 -20.17 -4.77 -32.10
C ILE A 5 -19.10 -4.24 -33.06
N ALA A 6 -18.83 -4.96 -34.16
CA ALA A 6 -17.83 -4.52 -35.14
C ALA A 6 -18.16 -3.14 -35.73
N THR A 7 -19.42 -2.94 -36.17
CA THR A 7 -19.87 -1.66 -36.72
C THR A 7 -19.77 -0.53 -35.71
N LYS A 8 -20.21 -0.75 -34.46
CA LYS A 8 -20.15 0.27 -33.41
C LYS A 8 -18.71 0.60 -33.02
N ALA A 9 -17.84 -0.41 -32.88
CA ALA A 9 -16.44 -0.23 -32.54
C ALA A 9 -15.70 0.57 -33.63
N ILE A 10 -15.91 0.24 -34.91
CA ILE A 10 -15.29 0.96 -36.03
C ILE A 10 -15.80 2.41 -36.08
N LYS A 11 -17.11 2.64 -35.96
CA LYS A 11 -17.67 4.01 -35.91
C LYS A 11 -17.12 4.82 -34.73
N GLY A 12 -17.01 4.22 -33.55
CA GLY A 12 -16.41 4.85 -32.37
C GLY A 12 -14.94 5.19 -32.58
N ALA A 13 -14.16 4.29 -33.20
CA ALA A 13 -12.76 4.55 -33.52
C ALA A 13 -12.60 5.75 -34.46
N HIS A 14 -13.43 5.84 -35.52
CA HIS A 14 -13.44 7.02 -36.40
C HIS A 14 -13.73 8.31 -35.62
N LYS A 15 -14.71 8.31 -34.71
CA LYS A 15 -15.04 9.47 -33.87
C LYS A 15 -13.89 9.89 -32.97
N ILE A 16 -13.26 8.95 -32.26
CA ILE A 16 -12.20 9.25 -31.29
C ILE A 16 -10.93 9.71 -32.01
N VAL A 17 -10.56 9.06 -33.12
CA VAL A 17 -9.40 9.50 -33.94
C VAL A 17 -9.65 10.91 -34.49
N GLN A 18 -10.83 11.18 -35.04
CA GLN A 18 -11.18 12.53 -35.51
C GLN A 18 -11.15 13.56 -34.37
N ARG A 19 -11.62 13.20 -33.18
CA ARG A 19 -11.55 14.05 -31.98
C ARG A 19 -10.09 14.37 -31.62
N ALA A 20 -9.21 13.37 -31.62
CA ALA A 20 -7.79 13.56 -31.38
C ALA A 20 -7.14 14.46 -32.44
N GLU A 21 -7.50 14.30 -33.73
CA GLU A 21 -7.04 15.16 -34.82
C GLU A 21 -7.39 16.62 -34.59
N LEU A 22 -8.66 16.92 -34.31
CA LEU A 22 -9.13 18.27 -34.06
C LEU A 22 -8.46 18.91 -32.83
N MET A 23 -8.24 18.12 -31.77
CA MET A 23 -7.53 18.57 -30.58
C MET A 23 -6.06 18.89 -30.88
N VAL A 24 -5.35 17.98 -31.57
CA VAL A 24 -3.96 18.21 -31.96
C VAL A 24 -3.84 19.44 -32.86
N GLU A 25 -4.69 19.59 -33.87
CA GLU A 25 -4.70 20.74 -34.78
C GLU A 25 -4.89 22.05 -34.04
N LYS A 26 -5.85 22.10 -33.10
CA LYS A 26 -6.11 23.27 -32.26
C LYS A 26 -4.87 23.63 -31.43
N VAL A 27 -4.29 22.65 -30.72
CA VAL A 27 -3.15 22.91 -29.82
C VAL A 27 -1.89 23.26 -30.63
N VAL A 28 -1.66 22.64 -31.79
CA VAL A 28 -0.56 22.99 -32.69
C VAL A 28 -0.69 24.43 -33.16
N LYS A 29 -1.92 24.88 -33.49
CA LYS A 29 -2.18 26.25 -33.92
C LYS A 29 -1.97 27.26 -32.79
N GLU A 30 -2.35 26.92 -31.56
CA GLU A 30 -2.28 27.81 -30.40
C GLU A 30 -0.89 27.88 -29.76
N LYS A 31 -0.19 26.74 -29.63
CA LYS A 31 1.03 26.58 -28.83
C LYS A 31 2.25 26.12 -29.63
N GLY A 32 2.08 25.75 -30.90
CA GLY A 32 3.16 25.28 -31.77
C GLY A 32 3.58 23.83 -31.55
N LYS A 33 4.36 23.26 -32.48
CA LYS A 33 4.79 21.85 -32.47
C LYS A 33 5.85 21.52 -31.41
N GLU A 34 6.53 22.53 -30.88
CA GLU A 34 7.58 22.36 -29.87
C GLU A 34 7.05 22.34 -28.43
N LEU A 35 5.73 22.44 -28.24
CA LEU A 35 5.11 22.28 -26.92
C LEU A 35 5.49 20.91 -26.33
N ALA A 36 6.12 20.91 -25.16
CA ALA A 36 6.41 19.69 -24.42
C ALA A 36 5.10 19.02 -23.97
N VAL A 37 5.01 17.70 -24.14
CA VAL A 37 3.88 16.89 -23.71
C VAL A 37 4.40 15.69 -22.94
N ALA A 38 3.87 15.48 -21.73
CA ALA A 38 4.28 14.38 -20.87
C ALA A 38 3.18 14.10 -19.84
N PHE A 39 3.06 12.84 -19.43
CA PHE A 39 2.38 12.49 -18.21
C PHE A 39 3.30 12.73 -17.00
N PRO A 40 2.74 13.02 -15.80
CA PRO A 40 3.55 13.22 -14.61
C PRO A 40 4.25 11.92 -14.17
N ASP A 41 5.49 12.05 -13.69
CA ASP A 41 6.22 11.00 -12.97
C ASP A 41 6.29 9.63 -13.68
N THR A 42 6.56 9.65 -14.99
CA THR A 42 6.79 8.42 -15.77
C THR A 42 8.06 8.48 -16.62
N ALA A 43 8.79 7.38 -16.64
CA ALA A 43 9.94 7.15 -17.52
C ALA A 43 9.55 6.53 -18.87
N TYR A 44 8.26 6.25 -19.07
CA TYR A 44 7.73 5.55 -20.25
C TYR A 44 7.05 6.48 -21.27
N TYR A 45 7.34 7.79 -21.23
CA TYR A 45 6.81 8.78 -22.17
C TYR A 45 5.26 8.76 -22.20
N LEU A 46 4.67 8.45 -23.35
CA LEU A 46 3.27 8.05 -23.48
C LEU A 46 3.24 6.52 -23.49
N PRO A 47 2.89 5.87 -22.35
CA PRO A 47 3.22 4.47 -22.16
C PRO A 47 2.61 3.48 -23.15
N PHE A 48 1.37 3.71 -23.62
CA PHE A 48 0.76 2.81 -24.59
C PHE A 48 1.40 2.97 -25.97
N ILE A 49 1.54 4.21 -26.46
CA ILE A 49 2.22 4.54 -27.71
C ILE A 49 3.64 4.00 -27.69
N TYR A 50 4.39 4.25 -26.61
CA TYR A 50 5.74 3.77 -26.45
C TYR A 50 5.79 2.25 -26.48
N ALA A 51 4.91 1.57 -25.74
CA ALA A 51 4.84 0.10 -25.73
C ALA A 51 4.55 -0.50 -27.11
N MET A 52 3.66 0.10 -27.89
CA MET A 52 3.22 -0.45 -29.18
C MET A 52 4.12 -0.07 -30.36
N THR A 53 4.85 1.04 -30.27
CA THR A 53 5.61 1.59 -31.42
C THR A 53 7.10 1.82 -31.15
N GLY A 54 7.52 1.83 -29.88
CA GLY A 54 8.86 2.23 -29.46
C GLY A 54 9.16 3.73 -29.60
N VAL A 55 8.19 4.54 -30.07
CA VAL A 55 8.36 5.97 -30.27
C VAL A 55 8.32 6.71 -28.93
N LYS A 56 9.34 7.52 -28.69
CA LYS A 56 9.48 8.36 -27.50
C LYS A 56 8.88 9.74 -27.77
N VAL A 57 7.59 9.89 -27.50
CA VAL A 57 6.88 11.17 -27.66
C VAL A 57 7.29 12.11 -26.53
N GLN A 58 7.84 13.28 -26.86
CA GLN A 58 8.25 14.30 -25.87
C GLN A 58 7.66 15.67 -26.18
N LYS A 59 7.32 15.93 -27.44
CA LYS A 59 6.68 17.16 -27.89
C LYS A 59 5.51 16.89 -28.81
N LEU A 60 4.65 17.89 -28.97
CA LEU A 60 3.44 17.80 -29.78
C LEU A 60 3.72 17.42 -31.25
N GLY A 61 4.85 17.83 -31.81
CA GLY A 61 5.28 17.41 -33.15
C GLY A 61 5.48 15.90 -33.31
N ASP A 62 5.86 15.20 -32.25
CA ASP A 62 6.09 13.75 -32.27
C ASP A 62 4.77 12.95 -32.29
N ILE A 63 3.64 13.59 -31.98
CA ILE A 63 2.31 12.99 -32.01
C ILE A 63 1.79 12.85 -33.46
N LEU A 64 2.19 13.73 -34.37
CA LEU A 64 1.64 13.77 -35.74
C LEU A 64 1.84 12.44 -36.51
N PRO A 65 3.03 11.79 -36.47
CA PRO A 65 3.21 10.49 -37.11
C PRO A 65 2.38 9.37 -36.44
N ILE A 66 2.15 9.45 -35.14
CA ILE A 66 1.31 8.48 -34.40
C ILE A 66 -0.15 8.60 -34.82
N LEU A 67 -0.64 9.83 -34.98
CA LEU A 67 -1.99 10.10 -35.45
C LEU A 67 -2.21 9.61 -36.88
N GLU A 68 -1.21 9.79 -37.76
CA GLU A 68 -1.25 9.21 -39.11
C GLU A 68 -1.25 7.67 -39.06
N HIS A 69 -0.50 7.07 -38.15
CA HIS A 69 -0.51 5.63 -37.93
C HIS A 69 -1.89 5.14 -37.45
N ALA A 70 -2.50 5.81 -36.48
CA ALA A 70 -3.85 5.50 -36.01
C ALA A 70 -4.88 5.60 -37.15
N ARG A 71 -4.77 6.60 -38.02
CA ARG A 71 -5.63 6.74 -39.21
C ARG A 71 -5.50 5.56 -40.18
N LYS A 72 -4.28 5.04 -40.38
CA LYS A 72 -4.04 3.87 -41.26
C LYS A 72 -4.64 2.58 -40.72
N LEU A 73 -4.87 2.50 -39.41
CA LEU A 73 -5.51 1.36 -38.76
C LEU A 73 -7.04 1.42 -38.78
N LEU A 74 -7.65 2.54 -39.21
CA LEU A 74 -9.11 2.68 -39.29
C LEU A 74 -9.67 1.87 -40.46
N PRO A 75 -10.47 0.81 -40.21
CA PRO A 75 -11.13 0.07 -41.27
C PRO A 75 -12.35 0.81 -41.80
N GLU A 76 -12.86 0.35 -42.93
CA GLU A 76 -14.17 0.77 -43.45
C GLU A 76 -15.29 0.24 -42.54
N VAL A 77 -16.36 1.03 -42.38
CA VAL A 77 -17.55 0.60 -41.64
C VAL A 77 -18.24 -0.54 -42.40
N PRO A 78 -18.58 -1.67 -41.77
CA PRO A 78 -19.21 -2.80 -42.43
C PRO A 78 -20.51 -2.41 -43.15
N ALA A 79 -20.62 -2.82 -44.42
CA ALA A 79 -21.79 -2.53 -45.25
C ALA A 79 -23.09 -3.12 -44.68
N GLU A 80 -24.23 -2.51 -45.02
CA GLU A 80 -25.54 -2.99 -44.59
C GLU A 80 -25.88 -4.38 -45.16
N GLN A 81 -25.51 -4.65 -46.41
CA GLN A 81 -25.72 -5.91 -47.12
C GLN A 81 -24.38 -6.50 -47.60
N LEU A 82 -24.24 -7.83 -47.61
CA LEU A 82 -23.04 -8.57 -48.05
C LEU A 82 -21.74 -8.09 -47.36
N TRP A 83 -21.63 -8.35 -46.06
CA TRP A 83 -20.51 -7.94 -45.21
C TRP A 83 -19.66 -9.14 -44.77
N LEU A 84 -18.35 -8.94 -44.65
CA LEU A 84 -17.41 -9.92 -44.10
C LEU A 84 -16.87 -9.37 -42.77
N PRO A 85 -17.44 -9.73 -41.61
CA PRO A 85 -16.85 -9.31 -40.36
C PRO A 85 -15.58 -10.09 -40.09
N TYR A 86 -14.48 -9.40 -39.89
CA TYR A 86 -13.29 -10.01 -39.33
C TYR A 86 -12.99 -9.40 -37.97
N LEU A 87 -12.60 -10.26 -37.03
CA LEU A 87 -12.17 -9.81 -35.72
C LEU A 87 -10.96 -8.87 -35.86
N GLY A 88 -10.08 -9.13 -36.82
CA GLY A 88 -8.91 -8.28 -37.13
C GLY A 88 -9.27 -6.80 -37.32
N ASP A 89 -10.17 -6.46 -38.25
CA ASP A 89 -10.57 -5.07 -38.49
C ASP A 89 -11.14 -4.40 -37.22
N THR A 90 -11.93 -5.15 -36.44
CA THR A 90 -12.46 -4.64 -35.17
C THR A 90 -11.33 -4.34 -34.17
N LEU A 91 -10.31 -5.19 -34.13
CA LEU A 91 -9.13 -5.03 -33.28
C LEU A 91 -8.22 -3.90 -33.76
N ASP A 92 -8.05 -3.70 -35.06
CA ASP A 92 -7.29 -2.58 -35.63
C ASP A 92 -7.97 -1.24 -35.29
N ALA A 93 -9.29 -1.17 -35.41
CA ALA A 93 -10.08 -0.03 -34.93
C ALA A 93 -9.91 0.20 -33.43
N GLY A 94 -9.84 -0.88 -32.65
CA GLY A 94 -9.51 -0.83 -31.23
C GLY A 94 -8.13 -0.22 -30.96
N MET A 95 -7.10 -0.64 -31.68
CA MET A 95 -5.74 -0.08 -31.54
C MET A 95 -5.68 1.40 -31.94
N ALA A 96 -6.36 1.78 -33.03
CA ALA A 96 -6.48 3.17 -33.45
C ALA A 96 -7.11 4.04 -32.36
N THR A 97 -8.17 3.52 -31.72
CA THR A 97 -8.83 4.16 -30.58
C THR A 97 -7.84 4.42 -29.44
N LEU A 98 -7.12 3.40 -28.99
CA LEU A 98 -6.20 3.54 -27.84
C LEU A 98 -5.08 4.56 -28.10
N PHE A 99 -4.55 4.62 -29.34
CA PHE A 99 -3.58 5.65 -29.72
C PHE A 99 -4.19 7.05 -29.60
N ALA A 100 -5.40 7.24 -30.12
CA ALA A 100 -6.09 8.51 -30.09
C ALA A 100 -6.48 8.93 -28.65
N GLU A 101 -6.89 7.99 -27.80
CA GLU A 101 -7.22 8.26 -26.40
C GLU A 101 -6.01 8.72 -25.59
N GLU A 102 -4.86 8.07 -25.75
CA GLU A 102 -3.64 8.49 -25.04
C GLU A 102 -3.19 9.89 -25.49
N ILE A 103 -3.35 10.20 -26.78
CA ILE A 103 -3.10 11.54 -27.32
C ILE A 103 -4.07 12.55 -26.70
N ILE A 104 -5.37 12.25 -26.64
CA ILE A 104 -6.37 13.14 -26.04
C ILE A 104 -6.01 13.39 -24.57
N GLU A 105 -5.71 12.35 -23.81
CA GLU A 105 -5.41 12.47 -22.38
C GLU A 105 -4.13 13.27 -22.09
N VAL A 106 -3.03 13.07 -22.84
CA VAL A 106 -1.83 13.91 -22.63
C VAL A 106 -2.09 15.36 -23.02
N LEU A 107 -2.93 15.62 -24.03
CA LEU A 107 -3.32 16.98 -24.38
C LEU A 107 -4.15 17.65 -23.29
N LYS A 108 -5.01 16.90 -22.58
CA LYS A 108 -5.72 17.41 -21.40
C LYS A 108 -4.71 17.84 -20.33
N TYR A 109 -3.70 17.03 -20.01
CA TYR A 109 -2.61 17.42 -19.10
C TYR A 109 -1.84 18.67 -19.56
N ALA A 110 -1.66 18.86 -20.88
CA ALA A 110 -0.93 19.99 -21.43
C ALA A 110 -1.76 21.29 -21.58
N THR A 111 -3.09 21.22 -21.46
CA THR A 111 -3.98 22.34 -21.80
C THR A 111 -5.04 22.68 -20.75
N GLU A 112 -5.46 21.74 -19.93
CA GLU A 112 -6.46 21.96 -18.87
C GLU A 112 -5.82 22.53 -17.59
N ASN A 113 -6.59 23.34 -16.86
CA ASN A 113 -6.21 23.88 -15.56
C ASN A 113 -7.48 24.02 -14.69
N PRO A 114 -7.64 23.25 -13.60
CA PRO A 114 -6.70 22.25 -13.08
C PRO A 114 -6.51 21.06 -14.03
N PRO A 115 -5.39 20.33 -13.93
CA PRO A 115 -5.16 19.13 -14.73
C PRO A 115 -6.19 18.02 -14.39
N PRO A 116 -6.25 16.93 -15.19
CA PRO A 116 -7.18 15.82 -14.95
C PRO A 116 -7.10 15.20 -13.54
N THR A 117 -5.96 15.30 -12.87
CA THR A 117 -5.81 14.94 -11.45
C THR A 117 -6.32 16.08 -10.56
N HIS A 118 -7.59 16.01 -10.16
CA HIS A 118 -8.24 16.98 -9.26
C HIS A 118 -9.33 16.30 -8.41
N ASP A 119 -9.68 16.90 -7.28
CA ASP A 119 -10.66 16.37 -6.31
C ASP A 119 -10.33 14.92 -5.89
N PHE A 120 -11.19 13.97 -6.24
CA PHE A 120 -10.99 12.54 -6.00
C PHE A 120 -10.45 11.79 -7.23
N TRP A 121 -10.27 12.46 -8.38
CA TRP A 121 -9.75 11.86 -9.60
C TRP A 121 -8.25 11.64 -9.54
N VAL A 122 -7.84 10.39 -9.72
CA VAL A 122 -6.43 10.00 -9.79
C VAL A 122 -5.86 10.28 -11.19
N ALA A 123 -6.65 10.01 -12.23
CA ALA A 123 -6.24 10.08 -13.63
C ALA A 123 -4.99 9.22 -13.92
N PHE A 124 -3.90 9.81 -14.44
CA PHE A 124 -2.70 9.04 -14.79
C PHE A 124 -1.97 8.49 -13.56
N THR A 125 -1.71 7.18 -13.56
CA THR A 125 -0.91 6.52 -12.51
C THR A 125 0.58 6.77 -12.71
N SER A 126 1.30 7.28 -11.70
CA SER A 126 2.76 7.43 -11.76
C SER A 126 3.50 6.09 -11.74
N ASP A 127 4.76 6.08 -12.17
CA ASP A 127 5.57 4.85 -12.16
C ASP A 127 5.91 4.38 -10.74
N ALA A 128 5.92 5.29 -9.75
CA ALA A 128 6.12 4.93 -8.35
C ALA A 128 4.96 4.08 -7.83
N ILE A 129 3.73 4.52 -8.08
CA ILE A 129 2.51 3.79 -7.69
C ILE A 129 2.42 2.46 -8.46
N LEU A 130 2.77 2.47 -9.76
CA LEU A 130 2.85 1.23 -10.55
C LEU A 130 3.78 0.21 -9.90
N ARG A 131 4.97 0.62 -9.43
CA ARG A 131 5.91 -0.30 -8.79
C ARG A 131 5.38 -0.83 -7.46
N GLU A 132 4.82 0.07 -6.66
CA GLU A 132 4.21 -0.24 -5.37
C GLU A 132 3.04 -1.24 -5.45
N GLN A 133 2.12 -1.00 -6.39
CA GLN A 133 0.87 -1.76 -6.49
C GLN A 133 1.03 -2.94 -7.46
N GLY A 134 1.83 -2.77 -8.51
CA GLY A 134 2.09 -3.81 -9.52
C GLY A 134 2.85 -5.02 -8.98
N ILE A 135 3.67 -4.88 -7.92
CA ILE A 135 4.29 -6.04 -7.27
C ILE A 135 3.24 -7.01 -6.69
N LYS A 136 2.07 -6.49 -6.27
CA LYS A 136 0.95 -7.30 -5.77
C LYS A 136 0.33 -8.17 -6.87
N LEU A 137 0.45 -7.80 -8.15
CA LEU A 137 0.10 -8.67 -9.28
C LEU A 137 1.07 -9.86 -9.39
N VAL A 138 2.35 -9.63 -9.08
CA VAL A 138 3.41 -10.63 -9.24
C VAL A 138 3.38 -11.66 -8.12
N ASP A 139 3.15 -11.21 -6.88
CA ASP A 139 3.09 -12.10 -5.71
C ASP A 139 1.69 -12.71 -5.45
N GLY A 140 0.67 -12.24 -6.16
CA GLY A 140 -0.69 -12.79 -6.14
C GLY A 140 -1.60 -12.20 -5.07
N ARG A 141 -1.15 -11.23 -4.26
CA ARG A 141 -2.03 -10.48 -3.33
C ARG A 141 -3.12 -9.69 -4.05
N MET A 142 -2.84 -9.31 -5.30
CA MET A 142 -3.79 -8.72 -6.22
C MET A 142 -3.91 -9.65 -7.43
N PRO A 143 -4.95 -10.50 -7.53
CA PRO A 143 -5.05 -11.48 -8.61
C PRO A 143 -5.22 -10.84 -10.00
N GLY A 144 -5.66 -9.59 -10.07
CA GLY A 144 -5.91 -8.87 -11.32
C GLY A 144 -6.63 -7.54 -11.08
N PHE A 145 -7.15 -6.93 -12.14
CA PHE A 145 -7.96 -5.72 -12.04
C PHE A 145 -9.22 -5.76 -12.91
N ALA A 146 -10.26 -5.04 -12.49
CA ALA A 146 -11.47 -4.79 -13.26
C ALA A 146 -11.47 -3.34 -13.75
N ALA A 147 -11.75 -3.11 -15.02
CA ALA A 147 -12.05 -1.77 -15.54
C ALA A 147 -13.57 -1.62 -15.65
N ILE A 148 -14.17 -0.78 -14.80
CA ILE A 148 -15.58 -0.48 -14.83
C ILE A 148 -15.80 0.77 -15.67
N VAL A 149 -16.60 0.64 -16.73
CA VAL A 149 -17.03 1.76 -17.58
C VAL A 149 -18.52 1.99 -17.42
N GLY A 150 -18.93 3.23 -17.14
CA GLY A 150 -20.33 3.59 -16.93
C GLY A 150 -20.75 3.57 -15.46
N CYS A 151 -22.03 3.31 -15.20
CA CYS A 151 -22.63 3.40 -13.86
C CYS A 151 -23.71 2.34 -13.63
N ALA A 152 -23.90 1.94 -12.38
CA ALA A 152 -25.02 1.09 -11.99
C ALA A 152 -26.33 1.90 -11.90
N PRO A 153 -27.51 1.27 -12.06
CA PRO A 153 -28.81 1.93 -11.86
C PRO A 153 -28.98 2.66 -10.53
N THR A 154 -28.41 2.11 -9.44
CA THR A 154 -28.46 2.68 -8.09
C THR A 154 -27.08 2.70 -7.43
N ASN A 155 -26.91 3.59 -6.44
CA ASN A 155 -25.66 3.68 -5.67
C ASN A 155 -25.44 2.42 -4.81
N GLU A 156 -26.51 1.78 -4.35
CA GLU A 156 -26.45 0.51 -3.60
C GLU A 156 -25.89 -0.63 -4.47
N GLU A 157 -26.33 -0.74 -5.72
CA GLU A 157 -25.78 -1.72 -6.66
C GLU A 157 -24.32 -1.43 -6.99
N ALA A 158 -23.94 -0.15 -7.16
CA ALA A 158 -22.56 0.25 -7.36
C ALA A 158 -21.66 -0.22 -6.19
N LYS A 159 -22.08 0.06 -4.93
CA LYS A 159 -21.37 -0.42 -3.73
C LYS A 159 -21.23 -1.93 -3.71
N ARG A 160 -22.31 -2.67 -4.01
CA ARG A 160 -22.32 -4.12 -4.01
C ARG A 160 -21.26 -4.67 -4.98
N ILE A 161 -21.23 -4.17 -6.22
CA ILE A 161 -20.30 -4.62 -7.27
C ILE A 161 -18.84 -4.36 -6.84
N VAL A 162 -18.52 -3.16 -6.36
CA VAL A 162 -17.12 -2.85 -5.98
C VAL A 162 -16.69 -3.56 -4.71
N THR A 163 -17.59 -3.72 -3.73
CA THR A 163 -17.32 -4.50 -2.51
C THR A 163 -17.01 -5.96 -2.88
N GLU A 164 -17.80 -6.54 -3.79
CA GLU A 164 -17.59 -7.91 -4.27
C GLU A 164 -16.21 -8.10 -4.95
N LEU A 165 -15.71 -7.07 -5.64
CA LEU A 165 -14.38 -7.05 -6.25
C LEU A 165 -13.28 -6.92 -5.17
N GLN A 166 -13.45 -6.03 -4.18
CA GLN A 166 -12.51 -5.84 -3.07
C GLN A 166 -12.37 -7.08 -2.18
N GLU A 167 -13.46 -7.80 -1.89
CA GLU A 167 -13.42 -9.09 -1.18
C GLU A 167 -12.56 -10.13 -1.91
N LYS A 168 -12.58 -10.08 -3.25
CA LYS A 168 -11.77 -10.92 -4.13
C LYS A 168 -10.37 -10.33 -4.36
N SER A 169 -10.04 -9.23 -3.68
CA SER A 169 -8.78 -8.48 -3.79
C SER A 169 -8.47 -7.98 -5.21
N ILE A 170 -9.51 -7.79 -6.04
CA ILE A 170 -9.38 -7.29 -7.40
C ILE A 170 -9.33 -5.76 -7.37
N LEU A 171 -8.30 -5.18 -7.97
CA LEU A 171 -8.18 -3.73 -8.17
C LEU A 171 -9.25 -3.23 -9.14
N VAL A 172 -9.86 -2.08 -8.88
CA VAL A 172 -10.94 -1.53 -9.70
C VAL A 172 -10.52 -0.19 -10.27
N PHE A 173 -10.42 -0.10 -11.60
CA PHE A 173 -10.32 1.17 -12.33
C PHE A 173 -11.72 1.61 -12.73
N MET A 174 -12.04 2.88 -12.51
CA MET A 174 -13.38 3.42 -12.76
C MET A 174 -13.31 4.62 -13.70
N SER A 175 -14.01 4.54 -14.82
CA SER A 175 -14.04 5.59 -15.83
C SER A 175 -15.39 5.65 -16.57
N ALA A 176 -15.56 6.67 -17.41
CA ALA A 176 -16.67 6.84 -18.34
C ALA A 176 -18.06 6.99 -17.69
N VAL A 177 -18.79 8.03 -18.07
CA VAL A 177 -20.20 8.18 -17.67
C VAL A 177 -21.13 7.26 -18.47
N SER A 178 -22.24 6.89 -17.85
CA SER A 178 -23.43 6.36 -18.52
C SER A 178 -24.66 7.14 -18.05
N THR A 179 -25.75 7.03 -18.81
CA THR A 179 -27.05 7.59 -18.43
C THR A 179 -27.77 6.61 -17.51
N ARG A 180 -28.13 7.06 -16.31
CA ARG A 180 -28.97 6.27 -15.38
C ARG A 180 -30.43 6.25 -15.81
N ALA A 181 -31.21 5.36 -15.20
CA ALA A 181 -32.65 5.28 -15.40
C ALA A 181 -33.39 6.57 -15.03
N ASP A 182 -32.85 7.38 -14.12
CA ASP A 182 -33.36 8.70 -13.72
C ASP A 182 -32.91 9.85 -14.66
N GLY A 183 -32.16 9.54 -15.73
CA GLY A 183 -31.63 10.49 -16.70
C GLY A 183 -30.34 11.20 -16.29
N LYS A 184 -29.82 10.98 -15.07
CA LYS A 184 -28.55 11.58 -14.63
C LYS A 184 -27.37 10.89 -15.33
N LYS A 185 -26.44 11.68 -15.88
CA LYS A 185 -25.18 11.18 -16.42
C LYS A 185 -24.14 11.14 -15.31
N MET A 186 -23.64 9.94 -15.01
CA MET A 186 -22.60 9.75 -14.01
C MET A 186 -21.83 8.47 -14.30
N CYS A 187 -20.69 8.31 -13.65
CA CYS A 187 -19.93 7.07 -13.61
C CYS A 187 -20.02 6.42 -12.22
N ILE A 188 -19.55 5.18 -12.10
CA ILE A 188 -19.58 4.45 -10.83
C ILE A 188 -18.75 5.15 -9.74
N ALA A 189 -17.65 5.84 -10.07
CA ALA A 189 -16.84 6.57 -9.09
C ALA A 189 -17.63 7.71 -8.41
N GLU A 190 -18.47 8.43 -9.17
CA GLU A 190 -19.35 9.47 -8.62
C GLU A 190 -20.43 8.87 -7.72
N GLN A 191 -20.96 7.68 -8.06
CA GLN A 191 -21.90 6.95 -7.19
C GLN A 191 -21.27 6.59 -5.84
N LEU A 192 -20.01 6.17 -5.85
CA LEU A 192 -19.28 5.85 -4.63
C LEU A 192 -18.95 7.10 -3.81
N GLN A 193 -18.62 8.21 -4.48
CA GLN A 193 -18.35 9.49 -3.85
C GLN A 193 -19.60 10.05 -3.14
N GLU A 194 -20.78 10.01 -3.78
CA GLU A 194 -22.06 10.43 -3.18
C GLU A 194 -22.36 9.69 -1.87
N GLU A 195 -21.87 8.46 -1.77
CA GLU A 195 -22.06 7.58 -0.63
C GLU A 195 -20.93 7.63 0.40
N GLY A 196 -19.94 8.50 0.20
CA GLY A 196 -18.79 8.65 1.09
C GLY A 196 -17.88 7.42 1.16
N VAL A 197 -17.86 6.58 0.12
CA VAL A 197 -16.96 5.42 0.03
C VAL A 197 -15.53 5.92 -0.17
N GLN A 198 -14.59 5.40 0.63
CA GLN A 198 -13.18 5.73 0.46
C GLN A 198 -12.68 5.16 -0.86
N MET A 199 -12.00 6.00 -1.65
CA MET A 199 -11.40 5.63 -2.92
C MET A 199 -9.91 5.99 -2.92
N GLY A 200 -9.13 5.25 -3.70
CA GLY A 200 -7.69 5.38 -3.83
C GLY A 200 -7.01 4.02 -4.01
N TRP A 201 -5.69 4.07 -4.17
CA TRP A 201 -4.85 2.88 -4.33
C TRP A 201 -4.83 1.97 -3.11
N ASP A 202 -4.87 2.56 -1.90
CA ASP A 202 -4.81 1.82 -0.62
C ASP A 202 -6.02 0.89 -0.41
N VAL A 203 -7.14 1.19 -1.06
CA VAL A 203 -8.42 0.44 -0.98
C VAL A 203 -8.84 -0.18 -2.31
N PHE A 204 -7.95 -0.20 -3.31
CA PHE A 204 -8.19 -0.83 -4.61
C PHE A 204 -9.35 -0.24 -5.44
N LEU A 205 -9.74 1.02 -5.18
CA LEU A 205 -10.81 1.71 -5.93
C LEU A 205 -10.23 2.98 -6.56
N VAL A 206 -9.81 2.91 -7.83
CA VAL A 206 -9.05 3.97 -8.49
C VAL A 206 -9.91 4.69 -9.55
N PRO A 207 -10.36 5.94 -9.27
CA PRO A 207 -11.15 6.73 -10.20
C PRO A 207 -10.26 7.46 -11.23
N HIS A 208 -10.53 7.26 -12.52
CA HIS A 208 -9.70 7.79 -13.61
C HIS A 208 -10.29 9.03 -14.31
N GLY A 209 -11.60 9.06 -14.54
CA GLY A 209 -12.26 10.22 -15.14
C GLY A 209 -13.64 9.92 -15.72
N THR A 210 -14.41 10.96 -16.00
CA THR A 210 -15.77 10.87 -16.56
C THR A 210 -15.81 10.59 -18.06
N ASP A 211 -14.71 10.89 -18.77
CA ASP A 211 -14.56 10.62 -20.20
C ASP A 211 -14.15 9.16 -20.44
N ILE A 212 -14.60 8.57 -21.55
CA ILE A 212 -14.20 7.20 -21.93
C ILE A 212 -12.70 7.12 -22.20
N THR A 213 -12.12 8.21 -22.72
CA THR A 213 -10.69 8.32 -23.02
C THR A 213 -9.82 8.12 -21.78
N ALA A 214 -10.30 8.42 -20.56
CA ALA A 214 -9.56 8.19 -19.31
C ALA A 214 -9.37 6.70 -18.98
N THR A 215 -10.10 5.80 -19.64
CA THR A 215 -9.92 4.35 -19.50
C THR A 215 -8.54 3.90 -19.98
N ILE A 216 -7.90 4.66 -20.88
CA ILE A 216 -6.54 4.39 -21.37
C ILE A 216 -5.53 4.26 -20.23
N TYR A 217 -5.73 4.94 -19.10
CA TYR A 217 -4.82 4.85 -17.96
C TYR A 217 -4.74 3.43 -17.37
N ALA A 218 -5.82 2.64 -17.43
CA ALA A 218 -5.81 1.23 -17.00
C ALA A 218 -4.96 0.37 -17.94
N LEU A 219 -5.00 0.65 -19.25
CA LEU A 219 -4.18 -0.04 -20.25
C LEU A 219 -2.72 0.44 -20.20
N ASN A 220 -2.46 1.71 -19.86
CA ASN A 220 -1.13 2.22 -19.57
C ASN A 220 -0.51 1.54 -18.36
N PHE A 221 -1.29 1.25 -17.32
CA PHE A 221 -0.85 0.47 -16.17
C PHE A 221 -0.47 -0.96 -16.57
N ALA A 222 -1.28 -1.62 -17.39
CA ALA A 222 -1.00 -2.96 -17.92
C ALA A 222 0.27 -2.99 -18.81
N ALA A 223 0.36 -2.08 -19.78
CA ALA A 223 1.51 -1.96 -20.67
C ALA A 223 2.82 -1.72 -19.90
N ARG A 224 2.81 -0.81 -18.91
CA ARG A 224 3.99 -0.56 -18.06
C ARG A 224 4.31 -1.69 -17.11
N SER A 225 3.33 -2.48 -16.68
CA SER A 225 3.58 -3.69 -15.90
C SER A 225 4.42 -4.70 -16.70
N ALA A 226 4.14 -4.85 -17.99
CA ALA A 226 4.93 -5.69 -18.88
C ALA A 226 6.36 -5.18 -19.08
N MET A 227 6.54 -3.87 -19.22
CA MET A 227 7.87 -3.27 -19.36
C MET A 227 8.67 -3.30 -18.06
N SER A 228 8.04 -3.02 -16.92
CA SER A 228 8.71 -2.87 -15.62
C SER A 228 9.01 -4.21 -14.97
N PHE A 229 8.03 -5.13 -14.92
CA PHE A 229 8.18 -6.43 -14.24
C PHE A 229 8.50 -7.56 -15.22
N GLY A 230 8.00 -7.47 -16.45
CA GLY A 230 8.33 -8.42 -17.51
C GLY A 230 9.68 -8.15 -18.18
N GLY A 231 10.29 -6.98 -17.94
CA GLY A 231 11.56 -6.58 -18.56
C GLY A 231 11.47 -6.43 -20.08
N LEU A 232 10.26 -6.28 -20.63
CA LEU A 232 10.05 -6.20 -22.07
C LEU A 232 10.42 -4.81 -22.59
N THR A 233 11.24 -4.79 -23.64
CA THR A 233 11.67 -3.54 -24.27
C THR A 233 10.78 -3.22 -25.47
N PRO A 234 10.22 -2.02 -25.57
CA PRO A 234 9.44 -1.62 -26.74
C PRO A 234 10.28 -1.51 -28.04
N GLY A 235 9.60 -1.48 -29.18
CA GLY A 235 10.22 -1.37 -30.50
C GLY A 235 9.28 -1.77 -31.63
N ASP A 236 9.70 -2.74 -32.44
CA ASP A 236 8.94 -3.21 -33.60
C ASP A 236 7.65 -3.98 -33.24
N MET A 237 6.88 -4.35 -34.27
CA MET A 237 5.62 -5.10 -34.13
C MET A 237 5.79 -6.41 -33.31
N LYS A 238 6.96 -7.05 -33.39
CA LYS A 238 7.24 -8.27 -32.63
C LYS A 238 7.32 -7.96 -31.14
N LYS A 239 8.03 -6.90 -30.75
CA LYS A 239 8.11 -6.47 -29.35
C LYS A 239 6.75 -6.00 -28.81
N ALA A 240 5.97 -5.28 -29.62
CA ALA A 240 4.60 -4.91 -29.26
C ALA A 240 3.74 -6.15 -28.98
N LYS A 241 3.83 -7.17 -29.84
CA LYS A 241 3.16 -8.47 -29.64
C LYS A 241 3.61 -9.16 -28.35
N ASP A 242 4.90 -9.15 -28.03
CA ASP A 242 5.42 -9.75 -26.79
C ASP A 242 4.83 -9.06 -25.55
N ILE A 243 4.65 -7.74 -25.58
CA ILE A 243 3.98 -6.96 -24.52
C ILE A 243 2.51 -7.35 -24.39
N LEU A 244 1.77 -7.48 -25.50
CA LEU A 244 0.37 -7.90 -25.48
C LEU A 244 0.22 -9.34 -24.93
N LEU A 245 1.11 -10.25 -25.33
CA LEU A 245 1.13 -11.62 -24.83
C LEU A 245 1.45 -11.68 -23.33
N TYR A 246 2.39 -10.86 -22.84
CA TYR A 246 2.65 -10.74 -21.40
C TYR A 246 1.38 -10.34 -20.65
N ASN A 247 0.67 -9.32 -21.13
CA ASN A 247 -0.57 -8.87 -20.51
C ASN A 247 -1.65 -9.96 -20.51
N ARG A 248 -1.83 -10.67 -21.63
CA ARG A 248 -2.75 -11.80 -21.71
C ARG A 248 -2.46 -12.89 -20.68
N GLU A 249 -1.19 -13.21 -20.44
CA GLU A 249 -0.81 -14.32 -19.55
C GLU A 249 -0.64 -13.91 -18.07
N ARG A 250 -0.24 -12.66 -17.80
CA ARG A 250 0.21 -12.23 -16.46
C ARG A 250 -0.63 -11.13 -15.83
N VAL A 251 -1.33 -10.32 -16.62
CA VAL A 251 -2.17 -9.23 -16.11
C VAL A 251 -3.63 -9.66 -16.27
N HIS A 252 -4.21 -10.21 -15.21
CA HIS A 252 -5.55 -10.77 -15.27
C HIS A 252 -6.65 -9.69 -15.20
N ALA A 253 -6.75 -8.90 -16.26
CA ALA A 253 -7.73 -7.83 -16.37
C ALA A 253 -8.98 -8.19 -17.16
N PHE A 254 -10.11 -7.56 -16.83
CA PHE A 254 -11.39 -7.66 -17.55
C PHE A 254 -12.18 -6.36 -17.44
N VAL A 255 -13.12 -6.15 -18.37
CA VAL A 255 -13.97 -4.95 -18.42
C VAL A 255 -15.38 -5.30 -17.94
N LEU A 256 -15.95 -4.44 -17.08
CA LEU A 256 -17.36 -4.46 -16.70
C LEU A 256 -18.02 -3.20 -17.28
N ALA A 257 -18.85 -3.36 -18.31
CA ALA A 257 -19.62 -2.26 -18.88
C ALA A 257 -21.00 -2.19 -18.21
N LEU A 258 -21.28 -1.09 -17.52
CA LEU A 258 -22.52 -0.86 -16.78
C LEU A 258 -23.34 0.25 -17.43
N GLY A 259 -24.56 -0.09 -17.84
CA GLY A 259 -25.48 0.83 -18.49
C GLY A 259 -25.29 0.88 -20.01
N GLU A 260 -25.53 2.07 -20.59
CA GLU A 260 -25.48 2.26 -22.03
C GLU A 260 -24.04 2.16 -22.55
N VAL A 261 -23.85 1.23 -23.50
CA VAL A 261 -22.59 1.06 -24.24
C VAL A 261 -22.71 1.74 -25.60
N ASP A 262 -22.26 2.99 -25.66
CA ASP A 262 -22.17 3.78 -26.89
C ASP A 262 -21.03 3.29 -27.81
N GLU A 263 -20.92 3.91 -28.99
CA GLU A 263 -19.92 3.53 -30.01
C GLU A 263 -18.47 3.71 -29.52
N GLU A 264 -18.19 4.74 -28.70
CA GLU A 264 -16.85 5.00 -28.17
C GLU A 264 -16.44 3.92 -27.15
N LYS A 265 -17.36 3.50 -26.28
CA LYS A 265 -17.16 2.36 -25.37
C LYS A 265 -16.92 1.05 -26.13
N HIS A 266 -17.62 0.81 -27.23
CA HIS A 266 -17.37 -0.37 -28.09
C HIS A 266 -15.96 -0.34 -28.67
N ALA A 267 -15.50 0.83 -29.14
CA ALA A 267 -14.18 1.01 -29.72
C ALA A 267 -13.06 0.80 -28.69
N ASN A 268 -13.23 1.34 -27.47
CA ASN A 268 -12.31 1.14 -26.35
C ASN A 268 -12.22 -0.35 -25.94
N ALA A 269 -13.37 -1.02 -25.81
CA ALA A 269 -13.41 -2.45 -25.49
C ALA A 269 -12.73 -3.32 -26.56
N ALA A 270 -12.85 -2.96 -27.85
CA ALA A 270 -12.10 -3.62 -28.92
C ALA A 270 -10.58 -3.47 -28.74
N GLY A 271 -10.12 -2.31 -28.26
CA GLY A 271 -8.73 -2.10 -27.86
C GLY A 271 -8.31 -3.01 -26.69
N ALA A 272 -9.13 -3.12 -25.65
CA ALA A 272 -8.88 -4.00 -24.51
C ALA A 272 -8.78 -5.49 -24.91
N ILE A 273 -9.56 -5.92 -25.92
CA ILE A 273 -9.46 -7.28 -26.43
C ILE A 273 -8.06 -7.57 -26.99
N ASN A 274 -7.35 -6.61 -27.60
CA ASN A 274 -5.97 -6.84 -28.07
C ASN A 274 -5.00 -7.22 -26.94
N PHE A 275 -5.25 -6.76 -25.72
CA PHE A 275 -4.49 -7.17 -24.52
C PHE A 275 -4.90 -8.54 -23.97
N GLY A 276 -5.92 -9.17 -24.57
CA GLY A 276 -6.55 -10.38 -24.07
C GLY A 276 -7.48 -10.14 -22.89
N PHE A 277 -8.02 -8.93 -22.75
CA PHE A 277 -8.95 -8.56 -21.68
C PHE A 277 -10.39 -8.66 -22.19
N PRO A 278 -11.20 -9.57 -21.65
CA PRO A 278 -12.59 -9.75 -22.07
C PRO A 278 -13.50 -8.68 -21.47
N ALA A 279 -14.66 -8.47 -22.10
CA ALA A 279 -15.67 -7.54 -21.64
C ALA A 279 -16.99 -8.26 -21.28
N VAL A 280 -17.61 -7.82 -20.18
CA VAL A 280 -18.95 -8.24 -19.76
C VAL A 280 -19.83 -7.01 -19.66
N ALA A 281 -21.03 -7.05 -20.24
CA ALA A 281 -22.00 -5.96 -20.18
C ALA A 281 -23.33 -6.41 -19.56
N ASP A 282 -23.98 -5.50 -18.81
CA ASP A 282 -25.31 -5.72 -18.24
C ASP A 282 -26.44 -5.49 -19.26
N THR A 283 -26.21 -4.64 -20.24
CA THR A 283 -27.11 -4.37 -21.36
C THR A 283 -26.84 -5.31 -22.54
N ASP A 284 -27.87 -5.58 -23.36
CA ASP A 284 -27.75 -6.41 -24.55
C ASP A 284 -27.03 -5.65 -25.68
N ILE A 285 -25.80 -6.03 -25.95
CA ILE A 285 -24.91 -5.42 -26.94
C ILE A 285 -24.41 -6.44 -27.96
N ASP A 286 -25.03 -7.63 -28.04
CA ASP A 286 -24.55 -8.80 -28.77
C ASP A 286 -23.27 -9.42 -28.15
N GLN A 287 -22.71 -10.48 -28.74
CA GLN A 287 -21.62 -11.27 -28.17
C GLN A 287 -20.48 -11.53 -29.15
N ILE A 288 -19.27 -11.72 -28.62
CA ILE A 288 -18.10 -12.25 -29.33
C ILE A 288 -17.59 -13.45 -28.55
N LEU A 289 -18.18 -14.61 -28.86
CA LEU A 289 -17.88 -15.91 -28.26
C LEU A 289 -16.61 -16.63 -28.75
N PRO A 290 -16.07 -16.38 -29.97
CA PRO A 290 -14.81 -17.00 -30.37
C PRO A 290 -13.69 -16.76 -29.35
N THR A 291 -12.69 -17.65 -29.35
CA THR A 291 -11.52 -17.53 -28.47
C THR A 291 -10.26 -17.22 -29.29
N GLY A 292 -9.12 -17.01 -28.64
CA GLY A 292 -7.79 -16.98 -29.28
C GLY A 292 -6.98 -15.72 -29.01
N ILE A 293 -7.66 -14.58 -28.86
CA ILE A 293 -7.03 -13.34 -28.33
C ILE A 293 -7.23 -13.28 -26.82
N CYS A 294 -8.49 -13.25 -26.36
CA CYS A 294 -8.82 -13.57 -24.97
C CYS A 294 -8.66 -15.07 -24.72
N LYS A 295 -8.52 -15.43 -23.44
CA LYS A 295 -8.36 -16.82 -23.01
C LYS A 295 -9.58 -17.67 -23.35
N TYR A 296 -10.77 -17.13 -23.08
CA TYR A 296 -12.06 -17.70 -23.47
C TYR A 296 -12.80 -16.68 -24.35
N GLU A 297 -14.06 -16.39 -24.08
CA GLU A 297 -14.88 -15.46 -24.87
C GLU A 297 -14.36 -14.02 -24.77
N HIS A 298 -14.45 -13.25 -25.86
CA HIS A 298 -14.03 -11.84 -25.87
C HIS A 298 -15.10 -10.91 -25.29
N VAL A 299 -16.38 -11.14 -25.62
CA VAL A 299 -17.51 -10.31 -25.15
C VAL A 299 -18.70 -11.21 -24.81
N ILE A 300 -19.23 -11.06 -23.59
CA ILE A 300 -20.47 -11.71 -23.16
C ILE A 300 -21.47 -10.67 -22.67
N SER A 301 -22.69 -10.75 -23.19
CA SER A 301 -23.80 -9.85 -22.90
C SER A 301 -25.13 -10.47 -23.35
N PRO A 302 -26.27 -10.14 -22.73
CA PRO A 302 -26.38 -9.43 -21.45
C PRO A 302 -26.09 -10.38 -20.28
N ILE A 303 -25.51 -9.87 -19.20
CA ILE A 303 -25.32 -10.60 -17.95
C ILE A 303 -25.97 -9.84 -16.81
N ALA A 304 -26.79 -10.53 -16.01
CA ALA A 304 -27.38 -9.95 -14.80
C ALA A 304 -26.28 -9.43 -13.86
N ARG A 305 -26.48 -8.26 -13.25
CA ARG A 305 -25.45 -7.54 -12.47
C ARG A 305 -24.91 -8.36 -11.28
N GLU A 306 -25.70 -9.28 -10.75
CA GLU A 306 -25.34 -10.21 -9.68
C GLU A 306 -24.38 -11.31 -10.15
N GLN A 307 -24.35 -11.57 -11.46
CA GLN A 307 -23.51 -12.60 -12.08
C GLN A 307 -22.34 -12.02 -12.88
N MET A 308 -22.27 -10.69 -13.04
CA MET A 308 -21.22 -10.04 -13.84
C MET A 308 -19.81 -10.32 -13.32
N VAL A 309 -19.57 -10.12 -12.02
CA VAL A 309 -18.23 -10.33 -11.42
C VAL A 309 -17.81 -11.80 -11.50
N PRO A 310 -18.63 -12.79 -11.08
CA PRO A 310 -18.31 -14.21 -11.26
C PRO A 310 -18.05 -14.56 -12.74
N LYS A 311 -18.88 -14.06 -13.67
CA LYS A 311 -18.73 -14.38 -15.09
C LYS A 311 -17.45 -13.78 -15.68
N ALA A 312 -17.10 -12.56 -15.32
CA ALA A 312 -15.88 -11.91 -15.78
C ALA A 312 -14.62 -12.65 -15.30
N ILE A 313 -14.63 -13.12 -14.03
CA ILE A 313 -13.56 -13.96 -13.46
C ILE A 313 -13.43 -15.27 -14.23
N GLU A 314 -14.56 -15.93 -14.51
CA GLU A 314 -14.62 -17.19 -15.27
C GLU A 314 -13.99 -17.04 -16.65
N ILE A 315 -14.45 -16.08 -17.46
CA ILE A 315 -13.99 -15.91 -18.85
C ILE A 315 -12.58 -15.34 -18.96
N ARG A 316 -12.12 -14.62 -17.93
CA ARG A 316 -10.71 -14.23 -17.85
C ARG A 316 -9.81 -15.41 -17.46
N GLY A 317 -10.40 -16.47 -16.89
CA GLY A 317 -9.72 -17.66 -16.40
C GLY A 317 -8.93 -17.42 -15.11
N LEU A 318 -9.43 -16.50 -14.27
CA LEU A 318 -8.93 -16.19 -12.94
C LEU A 318 -9.35 -17.29 -11.95
N LYS A 319 -8.41 -17.80 -11.17
CA LYS A 319 -8.68 -18.73 -10.06
C LYS A 319 -8.46 -18.00 -8.74
N ILE A 320 -9.54 -17.52 -8.15
CA ILE A 320 -9.48 -16.73 -6.91
C ILE A 320 -9.85 -17.62 -5.73
N LYS A 321 -8.95 -17.69 -4.74
CA LYS A 321 -9.25 -18.33 -3.45
C LYS A 321 -9.92 -17.28 -2.56
N VAL A 322 -11.24 -17.31 -2.50
CA VAL A 322 -11.99 -16.47 -1.54
C VAL A 322 -11.98 -17.18 -0.20
N SER A 323 -11.27 -16.61 0.78
CA SER A 323 -11.33 -17.08 2.16
C SER A 323 -12.68 -16.67 2.75
N LYS A 324 -13.45 -17.65 3.26
CA LYS A 324 -14.71 -17.39 3.93
C LYS A 324 -14.47 -17.29 5.42
N VAL A 325 -14.19 -16.10 5.90
CA VAL A 325 -14.10 -15.83 7.34
C VAL A 325 -15.53 -15.57 7.87
N PRO A 326 -16.01 -16.31 8.88
CA PRO A 326 -17.40 -16.20 9.35
C PRO A 326 -17.59 -14.96 10.24
N ILE A 327 -17.53 -13.78 9.63
CA ILE A 327 -17.73 -12.47 10.25
C ILE A 327 -18.84 -11.70 9.51
N PRO A 328 -19.47 -10.70 10.14
CA PRO A 328 -20.63 -10.00 9.56
C PRO A 328 -20.27 -8.89 8.57
N VAL A 329 -18.99 -8.73 8.25
CA VAL A 329 -18.50 -7.69 7.33
C VAL A 329 -17.66 -8.32 6.21
N PRO A 330 -17.59 -7.68 5.04
CA PRO A 330 -16.66 -8.08 3.98
C PRO A 330 -15.22 -8.22 4.48
N PHE A 331 -14.50 -9.19 3.91
CA PHE A 331 -13.12 -9.51 4.27
C PHE A 331 -12.25 -9.69 3.02
N GLY A 332 -11.12 -9.01 2.96
CA GLY A 332 -10.17 -9.09 1.85
C GLY A 332 -9.07 -8.03 1.93
N ALA A 333 -7.97 -8.23 1.20
CA ALA A 333 -6.86 -7.28 1.17
C ALA A 333 -7.24 -5.91 0.58
N GLY A 334 -8.32 -5.85 -0.20
CA GLY A 334 -8.86 -4.58 -0.72
C GLY A 334 -9.38 -3.62 0.36
N PHE A 335 -9.51 -4.05 1.61
CA PHE A 335 -9.91 -3.20 2.74
C PHE A 335 -8.72 -2.81 3.65
N GLU A 336 -7.51 -3.35 3.45
CA GLU A 336 -6.36 -3.18 4.36
C GLU A 336 -6.02 -1.70 4.63
N GLY A 337 -6.13 -0.85 3.60
CA GLY A 337 -5.82 0.57 3.68
C GLY A 337 -6.95 1.46 4.20
N GLU A 338 -8.11 0.90 4.54
CA GLU A 338 -9.26 1.68 5.00
C GLU A 338 -8.95 2.39 6.33
N ARG A 339 -9.27 3.69 6.42
CA ARG A 339 -9.10 4.45 7.66
C ARG A 339 -10.43 4.67 8.35
N VAL A 340 -10.50 4.44 9.65
CA VAL A 340 -11.68 4.82 10.46
C VAL A 340 -11.44 6.18 11.10
N ARG A 341 -12.07 7.21 10.52
CA ARG A 341 -12.00 8.59 11.02
C ARG A 341 -12.96 8.81 12.19
N LYS A 342 -12.81 9.93 12.90
CA LYS A 342 -13.56 10.21 14.15
C LYS A 342 -15.07 10.24 13.92
N GLU A 343 -15.50 10.78 12.78
CA GLU A 343 -16.89 10.87 12.35
C GLU A 343 -17.54 9.50 12.07
N GLN A 344 -16.74 8.49 11.71
CA GLN A 344 -17.15 7.12 11.42
C GLN A 344 -16.98 6.19 12.63
N LEU A 345 -16.36 6.64 13.70
CA LEU A 345 -15.95 5.82 14.82
C LEU A 345 -17.13 5.40 15.69
N GLN A 346 -17.30 4.10 15.92
CA GLN A 346 -18.20 3.57 16.96
C GLN A 346 -17.45 3.44 18.29
N VAL A 347 -16.29 2.77 18.27
CA VAL A 347 -15.49 2.48 19.47
C VAL A 347 -14.02 2.37 19.08
N GLU A 348 -13.14 2.89 19.93
CA GLU A 348 -11.69 2.70 19.82
C GLU A 348 -11.09 2.00 21.04
N PHE A 349 -9.97 1.32 20.83
CA PHE A 349 -9.22 0.61 21.87
C PHE A 349 -7.74 0.94 21.78
N GLY A 350 -7.10 1.17 22.92
CA GLY A 350 -5.72 1.62 22.96
C GLY A 350 -5.56 3.10 22.60
N GLY A 351 -4.39 3.44 22.06
CA GLY A 351 -4.05 4.82 21.72
C GLY A 351 -3.92 5.70 22.98
N LYS A 352 -4.48 6.93 22.91
CA LYS A 352 -4.34 7.94 23.98
C LYS A 352 -5.27 7.72 25.18
N TYR A 353 -6.42 7.07 24.96
CA TYR A 353 -7.56 7.13 25.89
C TYR A 353 -7.84 5.81 26.62
N SER A 354 -7.19 4.71 26.23
CA SER A 354 -7.29 3.42 26.89
C SER A 354 -6.03 2.59 26.65
N LYS A 355 -5.91 1.43 27.32
CA LYS A 355 -4.81 0.50 27.11
C LYS A 355 -5.26 -0.62 26.18
N ALA A 356 -4.43 -0.96 25.21
CA ALA A 356 -4.61 -2.18 24.45
C ALA A 356 -3.30 -2.91 24.22
N PHE A 357 -3.38 -4.25 24.16
CA PHE A 357 -2.23 -5.07 23.84
C PHE A 357 -2.60 -6.24 22.93
N GLU A 358 -1.63 -6.70 22.16
CA GLU A 358 -1.69 -7.95 21.40
C GLU A 358 -0.46 -8.81 21.71
N PHE A 359 -0.65 -10.13 21.72
CA PHE A 359 0.42 -11.08 21.98
C PHE A 359 0.11 -12.41 21.32
N LEU A 360 1.12 -13.03 20.70
CA LEU A 360 1.00 -14.39 20.19
C LEU A 360 2.05 -15.28 20.85
N ARG A 361 1.67 -16.48 21.30
CA ARG A 361 2.61 -17.47 21.85
C ARG A 361 2.36 -18.88 21.33
N MET A 362 3.44 -19.66 21.28
CA MET A 362 3.38 -21.09 21.06
C MET A 362 2.94 -21.81 22.35
N ARG A 363 2.14 -22.86 22.18
CA ARG A 363 1.72 -23.80 23.23
C ARG A 363 1.86 -25.25 22.74
N GLY A 364 1.80 -26.20 23.68
CA GLY A 364 1.71 -27.63 23.37
C GLY A 364 0.46 -27.96 22.57
N MET A 365 0.49 -29.02 21.76
CA MET A 365 -0.64 -29.40 20.90
C MET A 365 -1.90 -29.77 21.69
N GLU A 366 -1.73 -30.25 22.92
CA GLU A 366 -2.75 -30.60 23.90
C GLU A 366 -3.30 -29.40 24.68
N GLU A 367 -2.56 -28.29 24.73
CA GLU A 367 -2.98 -27.07 25.44
C GLU A 367 -3.87 -26.15 24.59
N VAL A 368 -3.90 -26.36 23.26
CA VAL A 368 -4.64 -25.52 22.31
C VAL A 368 -5.84 -26.27 21.72
N GLU A 369 -7.01 -25.68 21.90
CA GLU A 369 -8.24 -26.11 21.23
C GLU A 369 -8.45 -25.27 19.97
N ASN A 370 -8.38 -25.92 18.80
CA ASN A 370 -8.42 -25.21 17.52
C ASN A 370 -9.76 -24.50 17.31
N GLY A 371 -9.70 -23.22 16.94
CA GLY A 371 -10.87 -22.37 16.71
C GLY A 371 -11.53 -21.85 17.99
N LYS A 372 -11.01 -22.18 19.17
CA LYS A 372 -11.61 -21.73 20.44
C LYS A 372 -11.37 -20.23 20.62
N ILE A 373 -12.44 -19.52 20.97
CA ILE A 373 -12.43 -18.08 21.25
C ILE A 373 -13.07 -17.83 22.60
N GLU A 374 -12.36 -17.12 23.47
CA GLU A 374 -12.81 -16.78 24.83
C GLU A 374 -12.83 -15.27 25.01
N LEU A 375 -13.90 -14.72 25.58
CA LEU A 375 -14.04 -13.31 25.91
C LEU A 375 -14.10 -13.14 27.44
N PHE A 376 -13.15 -12.38 27.99
CA PHE A 376 -13.01 -12.06 29.41
C PHE A 376 -13.38 -10.60 29.64
N GLY A 377 -14.66 -10.36 29.89
CA GLY A 377 -15.22 -9.02 30.10
C GLY A 377 -16.44 -8.75 29.20
N PRO A 378 -16.96 -7.52 29.21
CA PRO A 378 -18.10 -7.14 28.37
C PRO A 378 -17.71 -7.13 26.89
N ASP A 379 -18.62 -7.54 26.01
CA ASP A 379 -18.49 -7.24 24.58
C ASP A 379 -18.82 -5.75 24.35
N ILE A 380 -18.86 -5.32 23.08
CA ILE A 380 -19.18 -3.94 22.71
C ILE A 380 -20.68 -3.67 22.53
N ASP A 381 -21.55 -4.59 22.95
CA ASP A 381 -23.00 -4.37 22.86
C ASP A 381 -23.42 -3.16 23.72
N GLY A 382 -23.98 -2.14 23.06
CA GLY A 382 -24.50 -0.95 23.71
C GLY A 382 -23.44 0.07 24.14
N VAL A 383 -22.20 -0.03 23.66
CA VAL A 383 -21.17 1.00 23.92
C VAL A 383 -21.59 2.34 23.35
N VAL A 384 -21.23 3.41 24.06
CA VAL A 384 -21.48 4.78 23.62
C VAL A 384 -20.67 5.04 22.35
N GLU A 385 -21.28 5.68 21.35
CA GLU A 385 -20.60 6.06 20.12
C GLU A 385 -19.38 6.95 20.40
N GLY A 386 -18.24 6.62 19.77
CA GLY A 386 -16.98 7.34 19.94
C GLY A 386 -16.29 7.11 21.29
N SER A 387 -16.74 6.13 22.07
CA SER A 387 -16.11 5.77 23.34
C SER A 387 -14.77 5.05 23.15
N SER A 388 -13.95 5.06 24.21
CA SER A 388 -12.67 4.37 24.26
C SER A 388 -12.68 3.32 25.37
N HIS A 389 -12.33 2.08 25.03
CA HIS A 389 -12.36 0.92 25.92
C HIS A 389 -11.03 0.15 25.88
N PRO A 390 -10.62 -0.54 26.95
CA PRO A 390 -9.40 -1.33 26.92
C PRO A 390 -9.61 -2.65 26.15
N LEU A 391 -8.55 -3.18 25.51
CA LEU A 391 -8.61 -4.43 24.76
C LEU A 391 -7.29 -5.23 24.81
N GLY A 392 -7.34 -6.49 25.23
CA GLY A 392 -6.21 -7.41 25.15
C GLY A 392 -6.52 -8.56 24.20
N ILE A 393 -5.61 -8.88 23.28
CA ILE A 393 -5.74 -10.03 22.38
C ILE A 393 -4.55 -10.96 22.61
N ILE A 394 -4.80 -12.17 23.10
CA ILE A 394 -3.79 -13.21 23.23
C ILE A 394 -4.13 -14.34 22.26
N VAL A 395 -3.21 -14.62 21.34
CA VAL A 395 -3.30 -15.71 20.36
C VAL A 395 -2.39 -16.85 20.81
N GLU A 396 -2.94 -18.03 21.00
CA GLU A 396 -2.20 -19.24 21.32
C GLU A 396 -2.18 -20.14 20.08
N VAL A 397 -0.99 -20.43 19.58
CA VAL A 397 -0.81 -21.27 18.39
C VAL A 397 -0.08 -22.55 18.77
N ALA A 398 -0.41 -23.64 18.08
CA ALA A 398 0.33 -24.88 18.17
C ALA A 398 0.55 -25.47 16.78
N GLY A 399 1.70 -26.08 16.57
CA GLY A 399 1.96 -26.84 15.36
C GLY A 399 3.27 -27.61 15.43
N ARG A 400 3.37 -28.69 14.66
CA ARG A 400 4.55 -29.59 14.70
C ARG A 400 5.85 -28.92 14.28
N LYS A 401 5.75 -27.94 13.38
CA LYS A 401 6.88 -27.12 12.91
C LYS A 401 6.89 -25.74 13.55
N MET A 402 5.96 -25.43 14.48
CA MET A 402 5.97 -24.17 15.19
C MET A 402 7.22 -24.10 16.08
N SER A 403 7.81 -22.91 16.14
CA SER A 403 8.98 -22.60 16.97
C SER A 403 8.73 -21.28 17.68
N LYS A 404 9.35 -21.08 18.84
CA LYS A 404 9.36 -19.77 19.52
C LYS A 404 9.89 -18.64 18.63
N ASP A 405 10.72 -18.96 17.64
CA ASP A 405 11.27 -18.02 16.67
C ASP A 405 10.22 -17.46 15.71
N PHE A 406 9.08 -18.13 15.56
CA PHE A 406 8.00 -17.71 14.67
C PHE A 406 6.93 -16.88 15.37
N GLU A 407 6.98 -16.77 16.71
CA GLU A 407 5.94 -16.09 17.48
C GLU A 407 5.76 -14.62 17.07
N THR A 408 6.86 -13.87 17.00
CA THR A 408 6.89 -12.44 16.63
C THR A 408 6.46 -12.20 15.19
N ILE A 409 6.79 -13.12 14.28
CA ILE A 409 6.38 -13.04 12.87
C ILE A 409 4.88 -13.23 12.72
N LEU A 410 4.32 -14.24 13.39
CA LEU A 410 2.88 -14.46 13.40
C LEU A 410 2.14 -13.38 14.19
N GLU A 411 2.72 -12.86 15.28
CA GLU A 411 2.16 -11.74 16.06
C GLU A 411 1.95 -10.52 15.16
N ARG A 412 2.91 -10.21 14.26
CA ARG A 412 2.73 -9.09 13.33
C ARG A 412 1.55 -9.28 12.38
N GLN A 413 1.22 -10.52 12.03
CA GLN A 413 0.09 -10.79 11.13
C GLN A 413 -1.25 -10.39 11.75
N ILE A 414 -1.33 -10.20 13.08
CA ILE A 414 -2.53 -9.67 13.72
C ILE A 414 -2.93 -8.32 13.09
N HIS A 415 -1.95 -7.43 12.87
CA HIS A 415 -2.19 -6.15 12.21
C HIS A 415 -2.71 -6.30 10.79
N VAL A 416 -2.09 -7.15 9.96
CA VAL A 416 -2.49 -7.32 8.55
C VAL A 416 -3.89 -7.94 8.49
N LEU A 417 -4.09 -9.04 9.20
CA LEU A 417 -5.32 -9.83 9.15
C LEU A 417 -6.52 -9.09 9.71
N ILE A 418 -6.37 -8.29 10.76
CA ILE A 418 -7.46 -7.48 11.31
C ILE A 418 -7.87 -6.36 10.33
N ASN A 419 -6.91 -5.71 9.66
CA ASN A 419 -7.21 -4.65 8.68
C ASN A 419 -7.86 -5.17 7.39
N HIS A 420 -7.83 -6.48 7.12
CA HIS A 420 -8.58 -7.04 5.99
C HIS A 420 -10.11 -7.05 6.19
N ALA A 421 -10.62 -6.77 7.39
CA ALA A 421 -12.04 -6.65 7.64
C ALA A 421 -12.53 -5.22 7.37
N LYS A 422 -13.55 -5.06 6.53
CA LYS A 422 -14.12 -3.75 6.18
C LYS A 422 -14.57 -2.99 7.43
N GLY A 423 -14.25 -1.70 7.50
CA GLY A 423 -14.63 -0.81 8.59
C GLY A 423 -13.86 -1.02 9.90
N ILE A 424 -12.76 -1.78 9.84
CA ILE A 424 -11.88 -2.05 10.98
C ILE A 424 -10.51 -1.45 10.68
N PHE A 425 -9.93 -0.79 11.68
CA PHE A 425 -8.57 -0.27 11.61
C PHE A 425 -7.75 -0.79 12.76
N HIS A 426 -6.52 -1.25 12.48
CA HIS A 426 -5.52 -1.67 13.46
C HIS A 426 -4.18 -1.00 13.16
N MET A 427 -3.52 -0.45 14.18
CA MET A 427 -2.15 0.08 14.10
C MET A 427 -1.39 -0.24 15.39
N GLY A 428 -0.06 -0.22 15.35
CA GLY A 428 0.80 -0.52 16.49
C GLY A 428 1.17 -1.99 16.57
N SER A 429 1.67 -2.39 17.73
CA SER A 429 2.02 -3.76 18.09
C SER A 429 2.23 -3.92 19.60
N ARG A 430 2.27 -5.16 20.10
CA ARG A 430 2.55 -5.46 21.52
C ARG A 430 1.63 -4.66 22.44
N ASP A 431 2.15 -3.87 23.37
CA ASP A 431 1.43 -3.03 24.34
C ASP A 431 1.02 -1.65 23.81
N THR A 432 1.23 -1.39 22.51
CA THR A 432 0.89 -0.12 21.84
C THR A 432 -0.17 -0.29 20.76
N ALA A 433 -0.86 -1.43 20.75
CA ALA A 433 -1.94 -1.69 19.80
C ALA A 433 -3.02 -0.60 19.87
N TRP A 434 -3.54 -0.22 18.71
CA TRP A 434 -4.61 0.77 18.57
C TRP A 434 -5.59 0.31 17.52
N LEU A 435 -6.83 0.09 17.96
CA LEU A 435 -7.89 -0.48 17.13
C LEU A 435 -9.08 0.47 17.07
N ARG A 436 -9.78 0.47 15.93
CA ARG A 436 -11.04 1.19 15.73
C ARG A 436 -12.04 0.32 14.99
N ILE A 437 -13.30 0.43 15.40
CA ILE A 437 -14.44 -0.18 14.74
C ILE A 437 -15.35 0.95 14.25
N SER A 438 -15.71 0.91 12.96
CA SER A 438 -16.63 1.88 12.37
C SER A 438 -18.09 1.62 12.81
N LYS A 439 -18.92 2.65 12.69
CA LYS A 439 -20.38 2.55 12.89
C LYS A 439 -21.01 1.52 11.96
N GLU A 440 -20.59 1.47 10.70
CA GLU A 440 -21.09 0.51 9.71
C GLU A 440 -20.78 -0.93 10.14
N ALA A 441 -19.53 -1.22 10.53
CA ALA A 441 -19.13 -2.54 10.97
C ALA A 441 -19.89 -2.97 12.24
N TYR A 442 -20.05 -2.06 13.21
CA TYR A 442 -20.81 -2.32 14.42
C TYR A 442 -22.29 -2.62 14.14
N GLN A 443 -22.92 -1.85 13.26
CA GLN A 443 -24.33 -2.01 12.84
C GLN A 443 -24.54 -3.31 12.06
N ALA A 444 -23.57 -3.73 11.24
CA ALA A 444 -23.59 -5.03 10.58
C ALA A 444 -23.52 -6.21 11.57
N GLY A 445 -23.12 -5.95 12.83
CA GLY A 445 -23.05 -6.95 13.90
C GLY A 445 -21.62 -7.32 14.29
N PHE A 446 -20.60 -6.58 13.84
CA PHE A 446 -19.22 -6.82 14.25
C PHE A 446 -19.06 -6.58 15.76
N ARG A 447 -18.27 -7.43 16.40
CA ARG A 447 -18.12 -7.62 17.86
C ARG A 447 -16.74 -8.15 18.18
N LEU A 448 -16.31 -8.09 19.43
CA LEU A 448 -14.94 -8.46 19.81
C LEU A 448 -14.57 -9.88 19.41
N LYS A 449 -15.49 -10.85 19.56
CA LYS A 449 -15.27 -12.24 19.14
C LYS A 449 -14.82 -12.40 17.69
N HIS A 450 -15.20 -11.49 16.80
CA HIS A 450 -14.88 -11.56 15.38
C HIS A 450 -13.40 -11.29 15.11
N PHE A 451 -12.70 -10.53 15.97
CA PHE A 451 -11.22 -10.48 15.93
C PHE A 451 -10.62 -11.88 16.13
N GLY A 452 -11.13 -12.64 17.11
CA GLY A 452 -10.71 -14.01 17.35
C GLY A 452 -10.99 -14.95 16.17
N ILE A 453 -12.17 -14.80 15.54
CA ILE A 453 -12.55 -15.60 14.36
C ILE A 453 -11.59 -15.34 13.20
N ILE A 454 -11.27 -14.07 12.92
CA ILE A 454 -10.32 -13.69 11.87
C ILE A 454 -8.98 -14.36 12.13
N LEU A 455 -8.41 -14.18 13.32
CA LEU A 455 -7.08 -14.68 13.64
C LEU A 455 -7.01 -16.21 13.65
N ALA A 456 -8.00 -16.88 14.25
CA ALA A 456 -8.05 -18.33 14.31
C ALA A 456 -8.20 -18.97 12.92
N THR A 457 -8.97 -18.34 12.03
CA THR A 457 -9.18 -18.84 10.67
C THR A 457 -7.94 -18.58 9.81
N LYS A 458 -7.47 -17.32 9.78
CA LYS A 458 -6.47 -16.88 8.81
C LYS A 458 -5.06 -17.36 9.13
N LEU A 459 -4.67 -17.46 10.41
CA LEU A 459 -3.34 -17.97 10.75
C LEU A 459 -3.15 -19.44 10.34
N VAL A 460 -4.19 -20.27 10.47
CA VAL A 460 -4.17 -21.66 9.98
C VAL A 460 -4.17 -21.71 8.46
N GLU A 461 -5.01 -20.91 7.80
CA GLU A 461 -5.11 -20.92 6.33
C GLU A 461 -3.87 -20.41 5.61
N ASP A 462 -3.24 -19.37 6.14
CA ASP A 462 -2.13 -18.66 5.49
C ASP A 462 -0.77 -19.24 5.88
N TYR A 463 -0.67 -19.87 7.06
CA TYR A 463 0.56 -20.52 7.56
C TYR A 463 0.39 -22.03 7.84
N PRO A 464 -0.21 -22.82 6.92
CA PRO A 464 -0.57 -24.22 7.18
C PRO A 464 0.64 -25.13 7.36
N ALA A 465 1.83 -24.69 6.97
CA ALA A 465 3.07 -25.45 7.17
C ALA A 465 3.58 -25.39 8.62
N ILE A 466 3.11 -24.42 9.41
CA ILE A 466 3.69 -24.07 10.72
C ILE A 466 2.62 -24.10 11.81
N VAL A 467 1.41 -23.61 11.52
CA VAL A 467 0.31 -23.47 12.46
C VAL A 467 -0.73 -24.56 12.18
N ASP A 468 -0.90 -25.49 13.12
CA ASP A 468 -1.90 -26.56 13.05
C ASP A 468 -3.19 -26.20 13.83
N LYS A 469 -3.06 -25.46 14.94
CA LYS A 469 -4.18 -25.05 15.81
C LYS A 469 -4.01 -23.62 16.29
N VAL A 470 -5.13 -22.92 16.45
CA VAL A 470 -5.17 -21.56 17.03
C VAL A 470 -6.32 -21.43 18.02
N GLN A 471 -6.05 -20.84 19.18
CA GLN A 471 -7.02 -20.39 20.17
C GLN A 471 -6.80 -18.90 20.43
N VAL A 472 -7.88 -18.14 20.61
CA VAL A 472 -7.79 -16.69 20.88
C VAL A 472 -8.51 -16.34 22.17
N LYS A 473 -7.85 -15.56 23.01
CA LYS A 473 -8.38 -15.01 24.26
C LYS A 473 -8.45 -13.50 24.13
N ILE A 474 -9.64 -12.95 24.33
CA ILE A 474 -9.92 -11.53 24.22
C ILE A 474 -10.30 -10.99 25.60
N TYR A 475 -9.66 -9.92 26.01
CA TYR A 475 -9.84 -9.29 27.31
C TYR A 475 -10.39 -7.89 27.12
N SER A 476 -11.51 -7.59 27.74
CA SER A 476 -12.13 -6.25 27.75
C SER A 476 -12.42 -5.75 29.16
N ASP A 477 -12.33 -6.62 30.16
CA ASP A 477 -12.35 -6.24 31.57
C ASP A 477 -10.97 -5.69 32.02
N PRO A 478 -10.90 -4.48 32.60
CA PRO A 478 -9.63 -3.89 33.05
C PRO A 478 -8.87 -4.73 34.10
N GLY A 479 -9.58 -5.45 34.96
CA GLY A 479 -9.00 -6.28 36.02
C GLY A 479 -8.33 -7.53 35.45
N GLU A 480 -9.03 -8.24 34.57
CA GLU A 480 -8.48 -9.41 33.86
C GLU A 480 -7.33 -9.01 32.93
N MET A 481 -7.44 -7.87 32.24
CA MET A 481 -6.35 -7.32 31.43
C MET A 481 -5.09 -7.05 32.26
N LYS A 482 -5.23 -6.45 33.46
CA LYS A 482 -4.07 -6.17 34.32
C LYS A 482 -3.36 -7.46 34.75
N LYS A 483 -4.12 -8.52 35.07
CA LYS A 483 -3.55 -9.83 35.42
C LYS A 483 -2.78 -10.41 34.24
N ALA A 484 -3.39 -10.45 33.06
CA ALA A 484 -2.78 -10.97 31.84
C ALA A 484 -1.51 -10.19 31.46
N HIS A 485 -1.58 -8.85 31.44
CA HIS A 485 -0.47 -7.98 31.07
C HIS A 485 0.78 -8.19 31.95
N SER A 486 0.60 -8.43 33.25
CA SER A 486 1.71 -8.65 34.18
C SER A 486 2.55 -9.89 33.86
N GLU A 487 1.94 -10.89 33.22
CA GLU A 487 2.66 -12.07 32.72
C GLU A 487 3.36 -11.77 31.39
N LEU A 488 2.72 -11.00 30.51
CA LEU A 488 3.23 -10.67 29.17
C LEU A 488 4.52 -9.84 29.22
N GLU A 489 4.66 -8.93 30.19
CA GLU A 489 5.89 -8.17 30.38
C GLU A 489 7.13 -9.07 30.52
N LYS A 490 7.00 -10.22 31.20
CA LYS A 490 8.10 -11.18 31.32
C LYS A 490 8.48 -11.77 29.96
N PHE A 491 7.49 -12.16 29.16
CA PHE A 491 7.73 -12.74 27.83
C PHE A 491 8.30 -11.73 26.84
N TRP A 492 7.82 -10.48 26.83
CA TRP A 492 8.42 -9.44 25.99
C TRP A 492 9.87 -9.18 26.39
N ASN A 493 10.16 -9.09 27.70
CA ASN A 493 11.54 -8.94 28.18
C ASN A 493 12.43 -10.14 27.80
N GLU A 494 11.93 -11.37 27.86
CA GLU A 494 12.65 -12.57 27.40
C GLU A 494 12.96 -12.53 25.91
N ARG A 495 11.98 -12.11 25.08
CA ARG A 495 12.17 -11.95 23.62
C ARG A 495 13.23 -10.90 23.31
N ASP A 496 13.16 -9.76 23.98
CA ASP A 496 14.10 -8.65 23.79
C ASP A 496 15.52 -9.04 24.28
N ALA A 497 15.64 -9.80 25.37
CA ALA A 497 16.92 -10.26 25.91
C ALA A 497 17.64 -11.28 25.00
N ARG A 498 16.90 -12.01 24.16
CA ARG A 498 17.45 -13.05 23.27
C ARG A 498 18.42 -12.50 22.22
N ILE A 499 18.34 -11.19 21.93
CA ILE A 499 19.19 -10.48 20.96
C ILE A 499 20.53 -10.03 21.59
N ALA A 500 20.60 -9.93 22.92
CA ALA A 500 21.68 -9.25 23.64
C ALA A 500 23.09 -9.89 23.47
N GLY A 501 23.18 -11.11 22.94
CA GLY A 501 24.45 -11.80 22.67
C GLY A 501 25.03 -11.61 21.26
N MET A 502 24.31 -10.94 20.36
CA MET A 502 24.74 -10.71 18.98
C MET A 502 25.09 -9.24 18.77
N THR A 503 26.14 -8.98 17.99
CA THR A 503 26.54 -7.62 17.59
C THR A 503 26.59 -7.50 16.09
N ASP A 504 26.53 -6.28 15.57
CA ASP A 504 26.54 -6.05 14.14
C ASP A 504 27.88 -6.44 13.50
N GLU A 505 28.98 -6.51 14.27
CA GLU A 505 30.29 -7.01 13.83
C GLU A 505 30.34 -8.52 13.69
N THR A 506 29.66 -9.27 14.57
CA THR A 506 29.81 -10.74 14.64
C THR A 506 29.00 -11.50 13.60
N ILE A 507 28.15 -10.80 12.85
CA ILE A 507 27.35 -11.36 11.76
C ILE A 507 27.72 -10.72 10.42
N ASP A 508 27.47 -11.42 9.31
CA ASP A 508 27.73 -10.93 7.95
C ASP A 508 26.45 -10.55 7.18
N THR A 509 25.30 -10.95 7.71
CA THR A 509 23.99 -10.90 7.03
C THR A 509 22.99 -10.16 7.88
N PHE A 510 22.46 -9.04 7.38
CA PHE A 510 21.28 -8.37 7.94
C PHE A 510 20.02 -8.86 7.24
N TYR A 511 18.86 -8.41 7.69
CA TYR A 511 17.59 -8.69 7.03
C TYR A 511 16.89 -7.41 6.65
N SER A 512 16.33 -7.36 5.44
CA SER A 512 15.43 -6.30 5.06
C SER A 512 14.01 -6.59 5.55
N CYS A 513 13.18 -5.56 5.58
CA CYS A 513 11.73 -5.68 5.70
C CYS A 513 11.07 -4.64 4.81
N THR A 514 10.36 -5.10 3.78
CA THR A 514 9.56 -4.26 2.86
C THR A 514 8.07 -4.33 3.14
N LEU A 515 7.66 -4.85 4.31
CA LEU A 515 6.24 -5.03 4.67
C LEU A 515 5.45 -3.71 4.57
N CYS A 516 6.06 -2.62 5.01
CA CYS A 516 5.41 -1.30 5.04
C CYS A 516 5.39 -0.59 3.69
N GLN A 517 5.90 -1.20 2.61
CA GLN A 517 5.79 -0.64 1.26
C GLN A 517 4.35 -0.60 0.76
N SER A 518 3.39 -1.23 1.46
CA SER A 518 1.96 -1.07 1.19
C SER A 518 1.43 0.35 1.38
N TYR A 519 2.15 1.21 2.13
CA TYR A 519 1.79 2.62 2.34
C TYR A 519 2.99 3.60 2.37
N ALA A 520 4.24 3.08 2.33
CA ALA A 520 5.46 3.86 2.23
C ALA A 520 6.37 3.25 1.15
N PRO A 521 6.14 3.54 -0.14
CA PRO A 521 6.56 2.68 -1.25
C PRO A 521 8.06 2.50 -1.38
N ASN A 522 8.82 3.56 -1.13
CA ASN A 522 10.28 3.56 -1.25
C ASN A 522 10.99 3.19 0.06
N HIS A 523 10.23 2.95 1.13
CA HIS A 523 10.81 2.62 2.42
C HIS A 523 11.36 1.19 2.43
N VAL A 524 12.56 1.04 2.98
CA VAL A 524 13.19 -0.25 3.24
C VAL A 524 13.74 -0.21 4.67
N CYS A 525 13.21 -1.06 5.55
CA CYS A 525 13.83 -1.28 6.85
C CYS A 525 15.01 -2.24 6.67
N ILE A 526 16.20 -1.88 7.18
CA ILE A 526 17.33 -2.80 7.36
C ILE A 526 17.45 -3.12 8.84
N ILE A 527 17.32 -4.39 9.19
CA ILE A 527 17.26 -4.88 10.57
C ILE A 527 18.57 -5.61 10.88
N SER A 528 19.25 -5.15 11.92
CA SER A 528 20.46 -5.76 12.48
C SER A 528 20.23 -6.16 13.94
N PRO A 529 21.10 -6.98 14.55
CA PRO A 529 21.04 -7.30 15.98
C PRO A 529 20.97 -6.05 16.86
N GLU A 530 21.73 -5.01 16.52
CA GLU A 530 21.81 -3.78 17.32
C GLU A 530 20.92 -2.65 16.77
N ARG A 531 20.16 -2.90 15.71
CA ARG A 531 19.18 -1.97 15.15
C ARG A 531 17.92 -2.73 14.71
N LEU A 532 16.98 -2.85 15.64
CA LEU A 532 15.65 -3.39 15.36
C LEU A 532 14.87 -2.51 14.37
N GLY A 533 13.86 -3.10 13.73
CA GLY A 533 12.92 -2.39 12.87
C GLY A 533 12.22 -1.28 13.65
N LEU A 534 12.01 -0.13 12.99
CA LEU A 534 11.48 1.08 13.62
C LEU A 534 10.11 0.89 14.30
N CYS A 535 9.35 -0.12 13.89
CA CYS A 535 8.06 -0.48 14.49
C CYS A 535 8.18 -1.05 15.92
N GLY A 536 9.39 -1.42 16.36
CA GLY A 536 9.62 -2.11 17.64
C GLY A 536 9.29 -3.60 17.62
N ALA A 537 8.59 -4.10 16.59
CA ALA A 537 8.11 -5.47 16.52
C ALA A 537 9.08 -6.46 15.87
N TYR A 538 9.98 -5.99 14.98
CA TYR A 538 10.92 -6.85 14.24
C TYR A 538 12.35 -6.66 14.72
N ASN A 539 12.95 -7.74 15.20
CA ASN A 539 14.38 -7.87 15.41
C ASN A 539 15.04 -8.72 14.30
N TRP A 540 16.34 -8.95 14.42
CA TRP A 540 17.11 -9.71 13.44
C TRP A 540 16.66 -11.18 13.28
N PHE A 541 16.32 -11.86 14.38
CA PHE A 541 15.79 -13.22 14.33
C PHE A 541 14.44 -13.27 13.65
N ASP A 542 13.61 -12.24 13.83
CA ASP A 542 12.32 -12.14 13.15
C ASP A 542 12.56 -12.03 11.64
N GLY A 543 13.48 -11.17 11.19
CA GLY A 543 13.85 -11.10 9.77
C GLY A 543 14.30 -12.46 9.18
N LYS A 544 15.09 -13.21 9.94
CA LYS A 544 15.50 -14.58 9.59
C LYS A 544 14.32 -15.54 9.50
N ALA A 545 13.50 -15.59 10.55
CA ALA A 545 12.30 -16.41 10.61
C ALA A 545 11.35 -16.10 9.46
N GLY A 546 11.08 -14.82 9.18
CA GLY A 546 10.21 -14.39 8.08
C GLY A 546 10.67 -14.93 6.72
N TYR A 547 11.99 -14.92 6.47
CA TYR A 547 12.56 -15.53 5.27
C TYR A 547 12.45 -17.07 5.25
N GLU A 548 12.68 -17.75 6.37
CA GLU A 548 12.52 -19.21 6.48
C GLU A 548 11.07 -19.65 6.26
N ILE A 549 10.10 -18.87 6.74
CA ILE A 549 8.67 -19.11 6.52
C ILE A 549 8.29 -18.87 5.07
N ASN A 550 8.74 -17.75 4.49
CA ASN A 550 8.44 -17.39 3.12
C ASN A 550 9.66 -16.75 2.43
N PRO A 551 10.45 -17.53 1.66
CA PRO A 551 11.63 -17.02 0.97
C PRO A 551 11.33 -15.94 -0.09
N ARG A 552 10.07 -15.83 -0.55
CA ARG A 552 9.60 -14.78 -1.47
C ARG A 552 8.86 -13.65 -0.76
N GLY A 553 8.88 -13.64 0.57
CA GLY A 553 8.22 -12.65 1.39
C GLY A 553 8.99 -11.33 1.48
N CYS A 554 8.50 -10.43 2.33
CA CYS A 554 9.07 -9.09 2.51
C CYS A 554 10.40 -9.06 3.29
N ASN A 555 10.79 -10.17 3.92
CA ASN A 555 12.06 -10.28 4.62
C ASN A 555 13.08 -11.01 3.74
N GLN A 556 14.15 -10.31 3.37
CA GLN A 556 15.21 -10.87 2.54
C GLN A 556 16.55 -10.78 3.26
N PRO A 557 17.41 -11.82 3.21
CA PRO A 557 18.76 -11.74 3.74
C PRO A 557 19.59 -10.78 2.88
N VAL A 558 20.28 -9.84 3.52
CA VAL A 558 21.13 -8.85 2.86
C VAL A 558 22.54 -8.98 3.41
N LYS A 559 23.47 -9.46 2.58
CA LYS A 559 24.88 -9.54 2.95
C LYS A 559 25.49 -8.14 3.01
N LYS A 560 26.26 -7.86 4.06
CA LYS A 560 26.96 -6.56 4.18
C LYS A 560 27.87 -6.30 2.97
N GLY A 561 28.65 -7.29 2.54
CA GLY A 561 29.65 -7.10 1.50
C GLY A 561 30.82 -6.24 1.99
N GLU A 562 31.35 -5.36 1.15
CA GLU A 562 32.42 -4.43 1.50
C GLU A 562 31.95 -3.35 2.49
N THR A 563 32.68 -3.17 3.58
CA THR A 563 32.45 -2.05 4.52
C THR A 563 33.02 -0.76 3.94
N LEU A 564 32.15 0.22 3.70
CA LEU A 564 32.53 1.53 3.16
C LEU A 564 32.86 2.52 4.29
N ASP A 565 32.04 2.52 5.35
CA ASP A 565 32.24 3.34 6.54
C ASP A 565 31.74 2.58 7.79
N PRO A 566 32.64 2.07 8.66
CA PRO A 566 32.23 1.32 9.85
C PRO A 566 31.62 2.20 10.94
N THR A 567 31.93 3.50 10.96
CA THR A 567 31.42 4.45 11.97
C THR A 567 29.97 4.83 11.67
N LYS A 568 29.66 5.10 10.40
CA LYS A 568 28.29 5.38 9.94
C LYS A 568 27.47 4.11 9.72
N GLY A 569 28.13 2.96 9.61
CA GLY A 569 27.49 1.70 9.25
C GLY A 569 27.01 1.73 7.81
N GLN A 570 27.94 1.97 6.88
CA GLN A 570 27.70 1.88 5.44
C GLN A 570 28.43 0.67 4.86
N TRP A 571 27.68 -0.14 4.12
CA TRP A 571 28.23 -1.29 3.40
C TRP A 571 27.68 -1.33 1.99
N LYS A 572 28.52 -1.76 1.05
CA LYS A 572 28.19 -1.80 -0.37
C LYS A 572 26.98 -2.70 -0.67
N GLY A 573 26.94 -3.90 -0.08
CA GLY A 573 25.84 -4.85 -0.32
C GLY A 573 24.50 -4.37 0.25
N ILE A 574 24.53 -3.63 1.36
CA ILE A 574 23.31 -3.01 1.91
C ILE A 574 22.83 -1.88 1.00
N ASN A 575 23.72 -0.99 0.53
CA ASN A 575 23.36 0.11 -0.37
C ASN A 575 22.79 -0.41 -1.69
N GLU A 576 23.40 -1.43 -2.30
CA GLU A 576 22.91 -2.05 -3.53
C GLU A 576 21.50 -2.63 -3.36
N PHE A 577 21.25 -3.33 -2.25
CA PHE A 577 19.91 -3.85 -1.95
C PHE A 577 18.90 -2.73 -1.71
N VAL A 578 19.24 -1.74 -0.87
CA VAL A 578 18.35 -0.61 -0.56
C VAL A 578 18.01 0.17 -1.83
N TYR A 579 18.98 0.40 -2.72
CA TYR A 579 18.74 1.05 -4.01
C TYR A 579 17.70 0.30 -4.85
N GLN A 580 17.88 -1.01 -5.03
CA GLN A 580 16.95 -1.82 -5.81
C GLN A 580 15.56 -1.87 -5.14
N ALA A 581 15.51 -2.17 -3.84
CA ALA A 581 14.27 -2.35 -3.09
C ALA A 581 13.50 -1.05 -2.83
N SER A 582 14.16 0.11 -2.90
CA SER A 582 13.55 1.45 -2.82
C SER A 582 13.16 2.00 -4.19
N HIS A 583 13.06 1.15 -5.21
CA HIS A 583 12.73 1.57 -6.57
C HIS A 583 13.74 2.55 -7.18
N ASN A 584 15.02 2.34 -6.89
CA ASN A 584 16.16 3.14 -7.35
C ASN A 584 16.16 4.59 -6.82
N THR A 585 15.54 4.83 -5.66
CA THR A 585 15.42 6.19 -5.09
C THR A 585 16.43 6.48 -3.98
N ILE A 586 16.86 5.47 -3.22
CA ILE A 586 17.80 5.63 -2.10
C ILE A 586 19.12 4.96 -2.47
N ASP A 587 20.15 5.75 -2.76
CA ASP A 587 21.46 5.25 -3.18
C ASP A 587 22.41 4.93 -2.01
N LYS A 588 22.24 5.61 -0.87
CA LYS A 588 23.07 5.46 0.32
C LYS A 588 22.23 5.28 1.58
N PHE A 589 22.74 4.44 2.48
CA PHE A 589 22.13 4.15 3.76
C PHE A 589 23.19 4.10 4.86
N SER A 590 22.97 4.85 5.94
CA SER A 590 23.76 4.80 7.18
C SER A 590 22.98 4.16 8.32
N ALA A 591 23.48 3.04 8.84
CA ALA A 591 22.88 2.36 9.98
C ALA A 591 23.06 3.11 11.31
N TYR A 592 24.03 4.00 11.44
CA TYR A 592 24.39 4.60 12.73
C TYR A 592 24.47 6.13 12.71
N SER A 593 23.96 6.77 11.65
CA SER A 593 23.92 8.22 11.50
C SER A 593 22.49 8.74 11.32
N ILE A 594 22.19 9.87 11.96
CA ILE A 594 20.95 10.65 11.72
C ILE A 594 21.19 11.78 10.71
N MET A 595 22.43 12.24 10.56
CA MET A 595 22.78 13.39 9.72
C MET A 595 23.14 13.01 8.29
N ASP A 596 23.81 11.88 8.07
CA ASP A 596 24.24 11.45 6.75
C ASP A 596 23.46 10.22 6.30
N SER A 597 22.63 10.39 5.27
CA SER A 597 21.90 9.30 4.60
C SER A 597 21.16 8.37 5.58
N PRO A 598 20.33 8.91 6.51
CA PRO A 598 19.65 8.10 7.52
C PRO A 598 18.71 7.07 6.87
N MET A 599 18.36 6.02 7.60
CA MET A 599 17.26 5.13 7.20
C MET A 599 15.98 5.94 7.04
N THR A 600 15.25 5.69 5.96
CA THR A 600 13.92 6.29 5.78
C THR A 600 12.94 5.74 6.81
N SER A 601 11.79 6.38 6.97
CA SER A 601 10.76 5.95 7.93
C SER A 601 9.42 5.80 7.23
N CYS A 602 8.68 4.71 7.49
CA CYS A 602 7.36 4.51 6.89
C CYS A 602 6.27 5.30 7.60
N GLY A 603 6.05 5.06 8.90
CA GLY A 603 4.98 5.70 9.68
C GLY A 603 4.55 4.93 10.92
N CYS A 604 5.00 3.68 11.09
CA CYS A 604 4.69 2.84 12.24
C CYS A 604 5.73 2.92 13.37
N PHE A 605 6.66 3.88 13.32
CA PHE A 605 7.68 4.05 14.36
C PHE A 605 7.07 4.29 15.75
N GLU A 606 7.70 3.74 16.79
CA GLU A 606 7.30 3.99 18.17
C GLU A 606 7.75 5.38 18.66
N CYS A 607 8.92 5.81 18.19
CA CYS A 607 9.59 7.05 18.56
C CYS A 607 10.12 7.80 17.33
N ILE A 608 10.26 9.11 17.45
CA ILE A 608 10.95 9.97 16.47
C ILE A 608 12.13 10.64 17.16
N LEU A 609 13.30 10.60 16.52
CA LEU A 609 14.48 11.38 16.90
C LEU A 609 14.54 12.64 16.06
N VAL A 610 14.90 13.76 16.71
CA VAL A 610 15.06 15.07 16.06
C VAL A 610 16.32 15.74 16.59
N VAL A 611 17.20 16.19 15.70
CA VAL A 611 18.36 17.01 16.05
C VAL A 611 17.89 18.39 16.51
N ILE A 612 18.41 18.87 17.64
CA ILE A 612 18.20 20.21 18.19
C ILE A 612 19.54 20.96 18.12
N PRO A 613 19.78 21.73 17.04
CA PRO A 613 21.05 22.40 16.78
C PRO A 613 21.57 23.23 17.95
N GLU A 614 20.69 23.99 18.60
CA GLU A 614 20.98 24.91 19.71
C GLU A 614 21.61 24.20 20.91
N THR A 615 21.36 22.90 21.04
CA THR A 615 21.82 22.07 22.16
C THR A 615 22.94 21.11 21.78
N ASN A 616 23.35 21.11 20.50
CA ASN A 616 24.30 20.14 19.96
C ASN A 616 23.87 18.67 20.21
N GLY A 617 22.56 18.43 20.29
CA GLY A 617 21.97 17.18 20.77
C GLY A 617 20.77 16.72 19.95
N VAL A 618 20.16 15.64 20.41
CA VAL A 618 19.00 14.97 19.82
C VAL A 618 17.92 14.79 20.88
N MET A 619 16.69 15.14 20.54
CA MET A 619 15.52 14.78 21.34
C MET A 619 14.86 13.51 20.81
N VAL A 620 14.16 12.78 21.67
CA VAL A 620 13.27 11.69 21.28
C VAL A 620 11.85 11.97 21.75
N VAL A 621 10.84 11.61 20.96
CA VAL A 621 9.43 11.65 21.37
C VAL A 621 8.70 10.38 20.94
N ASN A 622 7.94 9.75 21.85
CA ASN A 622 7.14 8.55 21.56
C ASN A 622 5.70 8.89 21.15
N ARG A 623 5.06 7.97 20.40
CA ARG A 623 3.69 8.12 19.87
C ARG A 623 2.62 8.45 20.91
N GLY A 624 2.79 7.97 22.14
CA GLY A 624 1.85 8.18 23.24
C GLY A 624 1.89 9.59 23.84
N PHE A 625 2.96 10.36 23.59
CA PHE A 625 3.15 11.67 24.20
C PHE A 625 2.33 12.76 23.47
N PRO A 626 1.38 13.44 24.15
CA PRO A 626 0.49 14.40 23.50
C PRO A 626 1.02 15.85 23.53
N GLY A 627 2.13 16.12 24.22
CA GLY A 627 2.62 17.46 24.48
C GLY A 627 3.44 18.06 23.33
N MET A 628 3.75 19.35 23.47
CA MET A 628 4.73 20.02 22.62
C MET A 628 6.14 19.59 23.00
N THR A 629 7.03 19.54 22.02
CA THR A 629 8.43 19.20 22.23
C THR A 629 9.32 20.42 21.98
N PRO A 630 10.59 20.39 22.44
CA PRO A 630 11.53 21.49 22.20
C PRO A 630 11.70 21.86 20.72
N CYS A 631 11.46 20.97 19.75
CA CYS A 631 11.55 21.34 18.33
C CYS A 631 10.32 22.11 17.81
N GLY A 632 9.38 22.52 18.68
CA GLY A 632 8.18 23.27 18.28
C GLY A 632 7.12 22.43 17.55
N MET A 633 7.25 21.10 17.57
CA MET A 633 6.30 20.19 16.94
C MET A 633 5.82 19.11 17.91
N THR A 634 4.58 18.64 17.74
CA THR A 634 4.06 17.45 18.42
C THR A 634 4.53 16.18 17.71
N PHE A 635 4.38 15.00 18.35
CA PHE A 635 4.63 13.71 17.69
C PHE A 635 3.85 13.58 16.37
N THR A 636 2.56 13.95 16.36
CA THR A 636 1.71 13.83 15.17
C THR A 636 2.22 14.68 14.02
N THR A 637 2.64 15.92 14.31
CA THR A 637 3.23 16.82 13.30
C THR A 637 4.53 16.23 12.76
N LEU A 638 5.43 15.80 13.65
CA LEU A 638 6.68 15.15 13.27
C LEU A 638 6.45 13.88 12.44
N ALA A 639 5.47 13.05 12.80
CA ALA A 639 5.17 11.82 12.08
C ALA A 639 4.74 12.09 10.64
N GLY A 640 4.00 13.19 10.40
CA GLY A 640 3.64 13.63 9.06
C GLY A 640 4.83 14.11 8.23
N THR A 641 5.87 14.65 8.87
CA THR A 641 7.11 15.07 8.21
C THR A 641 8.06 13.90 7.95
N VAL A 642 8.23 13.01 8.94
CA VAL A 642 9.25 11.94 8.92
C VAL A 642 8.80 10.68 8.19
N GLY A 643 7.49 10.41 8.16
CA GLY A 643 6.93 9.24 7.46
C GLY A 643 7.01 9.33 5.93
N GLY A 644 6.55 8.27 5.25
CA GLY A 644 6.41 8.24 3.80
C GLY A 644 7.62 7.73 3.02
N GLY A 645 8.72 7.36 3.70
CA GLY A 645 9.85 6.69 3.06
C GLY A 645 10.88 7.61 2.41
N ALA A 646 10.93 8.89 2.80
CA ALA A 646 11.98 9.83 2.39
C ALA A 646 13.18 9.81 3.35
N GLN A 647 14.38 10.16 2.86
CA GLN A 647 15.55 10.41 3.70
C GLN A 647 15.52 11.85 4.21
N MET A 648 15.57 12.02 5.53
CA MET A 648 15.56 13.34 6.15
C MET A 648 16.70 13.47 7.16
N PRO A 649 17.85 14.01 6.74
CA PRO A 649 18.92 14.39 7.66
C PRO A 649 18.39 15.18 8.87
N GLY A 650 18.77 14.72 10.07
CA GLY A 650 18.33 15.32 11.33
C GLY A 650 17.02 14.76 11.91
N PHE A 651 16.29 13.91 11.17
CA PHE A 651 15.05 13.30 11.63
C PHE A 651 15.00 11.81 11.30
N ILE A 652 14.61 10.97 12.26
CA ILE A 652 14.47 9.53 12.00
C ILE A 652 13.46 8.85 12.94
N GLY A 653 12.61 7.99 12.40
CA GLY A 653 11.74 7.11 13.16
C GLY A 653 12.47 5.87 13.66
N VAL A 654 12.28 5.49 14.92
CA VAL A 654 12.95 4.37 15.56
C VAL A 654 12.01 3.62 16.52
N GLY A 655 12.35 2.36 16.83
CA GLY A 655 11.72 1.61 17.92
C GLY A 655 12.31 2.04 19.27
N LYS A 656 11.55 1.92 20.37
CA LYS A 656 11.98 2.37 21.71
C LYS A 656 13.31 1.74 22.14
N LEU A 657 13.49 0.45 21.86
CA LEU A 657 14.67 -0.31 22.28
C LEU A 657 15.95 0.10 21.54
N TYR A 658 15.85 0.78 20.39
CA TYR A 658 17.04 1.26 19.68
C TYR A 658 17.80 2.31 20.49
N LEU A 659 17.10 3.06 21.35
CA LEU A 659 17.69 4.06 22.26
C LEU A 659 18.72 3.43 23.22
N LEU A 660 18.59 2.13 23.49
CA LEU A 660 19.49 1.37 24.37
C LEU A 660 20.63 0.69 23.62
N SER A 661 20.65 0.78 22.28
CA SER A 661 21.65 0.11 21.47
C SER A 661 23.05 0.68 21.72
N LYS A 662 24.08 -0.17 21.57
CA LYS A 662 25.47 0.31 21.51
C LYS A 662 25.76 1.05 20.20
N LYS A 663 24.94 0.83 19.17
CA LYS A 663 24.99 1.47 17.86
C LYS A 663 24.08 2.68 17.72
N PHE A 664 23.32 3.02 18.77
CA PHE A 664 22.48 4.22 18.79
C PHE A 664 23.33 5.45 18.44
N LEU A 665 23.05 6.08 17.28
CA LEU A 665 23.70 7.29 16.75
C LEU A 665 25.23 7.30 16.92
N LEU A 666 25.88 6.15 16.68
CA LEU A 666 27.32 5.99 16.92
C LEU A 666 28.15 7.04 16.17
N ALA A 667 27.73 7.41 14.96
CA ALA A 667 28.44 8.41 14.14
C ALA A 667 28.40 9.82 14.74
N GLU A 668 27.33 10.18 15.44
CA GLU A 668 27.19 11.47 16.11
C GLU A 668 27.72 11.46 17.56
N GLY A 669 28.14 10.31 18.09
CA GLY A 669 28.65 10.16 19.46
C GLY A 669 27.66 9.56 20.46
N GLY A 670 26.59 8.97 19.94
CA GLY A 670 25.70 8.05 20.62
C GLY A 670 24.88 8.63 21.77
N LEU A 671 24.71 7.85 22.84
CA LEU A 671 23.73 8.16 23.88
C LEU A 671 23.97 9.53 24.55
N GLY A 672 25.22 10.00 24.60
CA GLY A 672 25.56 11.33 25.13
C GLY A 672 24.95 12.50 24.35
N ARG A 673 24.40 12.27 23.14
CA ARG A 673 23.63 13.26 22.38
C ARG A 673 22.18 13.36 22.79
N LEU A 674 21.62 12.39 23.50
CA LEU A 674 20.23 12.44 23.91
C LEU A 674 20.05 13.54 24.96
N VAL A 675 19.32 14.60 24.65
CA VAL A 675 19.17 15.78 25.53
C VAL A 675 17.76 15.94 26.09
N TRP A 676 16.76 15.37 25.43
CA TRP A 676 15.37 15.48 25.86
C TRP A 676 14.57 14.21 25.53
N MET A 677 13.74 13.76 26.46
CA MET A 677 12.80 12.65 26.26
C MET A 677 11.58 12.77 27.18
N PRO A 678 10.38 12.31 26.79
CA PRO A 678 9.23 12.30 27.68
C PRO A 678 9.50 11.50 28.96
N LYS A 679 9.02 12.00 30.09
CA LYS A 679 9.23 11.38 31.41
C LYS A 679 8.74 9.92 31.44
N GLU A 680 7.57 9.66 30.87
CA GLU A 680 7.02 8.31 30.73
C GLU A 680 7.98 7.35 30.01
N LEU A 681 8.61 7.80 28.91
CA LEU A 681 9.59 7.00 28.18
C LEU A 681 10.87 6.79 28.98
N LYS A 682 11.32 7.81 29.73
CA LYS A 682 12.47 7.70 30.63
C LYS A 682 12.21 6.66 31.72
N GLU A 683 11.03 6.69 32.33
CA GLU A 683 10.59 5.72 33.34
C GLU A 683 10.47 4.30 32.76
N TRP A 684 9.92 4.16 31.55
CA TRP A 684 9.78 2.87 30.86
C TRP A 684 11.13 2.21 30.51
N LEU A 685 12.12 3.00 30.09
CA LEU A 685 13.48 2.49 29.89
C LEU A 685 14.17 2.21 31.23
N GLY A 686 13.98 3.08 32.22
CA GLY A 686 14.36 2.90 33.61
C GLY A 686 15.80 2.43 33.80
N GLU A 687 15.96 1.29 34.48
CA GLU A 687 17.26 0.69 34.77
C GLU A 687 18.06 0.30 33.51
N ARG A 688 17.39 0.01 32.39
CA ARG A 688 18.09 -0.32 31.14
C ARG A 688 18.84 0.89 30.59
N LEU A 689 18.24 2.08 30.69
CA LEU A 689 18.89 3.32 30.27
C LEU A 689 20.05 3.68 31.20
N LYS A 690 19.88 3.52 32.52
CA LYS A 690 20.96 3.73 33.50
C LYS A 690 22.17 2.85 33.21
N LYS A 691 21.94 1.54 33.03
CA LYS A 691 23.00 0.61 32.65
C LYS A 691 23.69 1.03 31.35
N ARG A 692 22.92 1.43 30.33
CA ARG A 692 23.52 1.88 29.06
C ARG A 692 24.32 3.18 29.23
N ALA A 693 23.87 4.08 30.10
CA ALA A 693 24.56 5.32 30.45
C ALA A 693 25.92 5.04 31.14
N GLU A 694 25.95 4.11 32.10
CA GLU A 694 27.19 3.60 32.72
C GLU A 694 28.14 3.01 31.66
N GLU A 695 27.64 2.14 30.79
CA GLU A 695 28.42 1.56 29.68
C GLU A 695 28.92 2.61 28.67
N SER A 696 28.26 3.77 28.57
CA SER A 696 28.68 4.88 27.71
C SER A 696 29.67 5.84 28.38
N GLY A 697 30.01 5.61 29.65
CA GLY A 697 30.93 6.46 30.41
C GLY A 697 30.29 7.72 30.99
N VAL A 698 28.95 7.82 31.01
CA VAL A 698 28.21 8.95 31.61
C VAL A 698 27.12 8.41 32.56
N PRO A 699 27.47 7.88 33.75
CA PRO A 699 26.51 7.21 34.64
C PRO A 699 25.32 8.10 35.07
N ASP A 700 25.54 9.41 35.20
CA ASP A 700 24.54 10.40 35.61
C ASP A 700 23.73 10.99 34.44
N LEU A 701 23.88 10.46 33.22
CA LEU A 701 23.24 10.99 32.02
C LEU A 701 21.71 11.03 32.14
N ILE A 702 21.10 10.02 32.77
CA ILE A 702 19.65 9.95 32.92
C ILE A 702 19.08 11.18 33.65
N ASP A 703 19.82 11.71 34.62
CA ASP A 703 19.40 12.87 35.41
C ASP A 703 19.70 14.18 34.69
N LYS A 704 20.54 14.15 33.65
CA LYS A 704 20.91 15.30 32.82
C LYS A 704 20.02 15.47 31.59
N ILE A 705 19.35 14.40 31.14
CA ILE A 705 18.36 14.46 30.05
C ILE A 705 17.13 15.23 30.55
N ALA A 706 16.70 16.27 29.85
CA ALA A 706 15.48 16.99 30.18
C ALA A 706 14.22 16.18 29.80
N ASP A 707 13.08 16.55 30.36
CA ASP A 707 11.76 16.06 29.98
C ASP A 707 10.73 17.21 29.95
N GLU A 708 9.47 16.90 29.69
CA GLU A 708 8.40 17.91 29.59
C GLU A 708 8.14 18.67 30.91
N THR A 709 8.61 18.16 32.05
CA THR A 709 8.50 18.85 33.35
C THR A 709 9.60 19.89 33.55
N VAL A 710 10.63 19.88 32.70
CA VAL A 710 11.80 20.75 32.76
C VAL A 710 11.81 21.76 31.62
N ALA A 711 11.61 21.31 30.37
CA ALA A 711 11.72 22.17 29.19
C ALA A 711 10.75 21.73 28.08
N THR A 712 10.13 22.71 27.43
CA THR A 712 9.27 22.50 26.25
C THR A 712 9.65 23.38 25.05
N THR A 713 10.68 24.24 25.20
CA THR A 713 11.25 25.07 24.14
C THR A 713 12.77 24.87 24.04
N PRO A 714 13.43 25.21 22.92
CA PRO A 714 14.88 25.10 22.77
C PRO A 714 15.67 25.91 23.81
N GLU A 715 15.18 27.10 24.16
CA GLU A 715 15.86 28.03 25.08
C GLU A 715 15.85 27.47 26.51
N GLN A 716 14.70 26.99 26.97
CA GLN A 716 14.56 26.32 28.27
C GLN A 716 15.44 25.07 28.35
N LEU A 717 15.48 24.32 27.25
CA LEU A 717 16.31 23.12 27.16
C LEU A 717 17.79 23.48 27.27
N LEU A 718 18.27 24.45 26.49
CA LEU A 718 19.67 24.89 26.53
C LEU A 718 20.10 25.39 27.91
N GLU A 719 19.29 26.21 28.57
CA GLU A 719 19.56 26.72 29.92
C GLU A 719 19.70 25.56 30.94
N TYR A 720 18.80 24.58 30.88
CA TYR A 720 18.87 23.41 31.73
C TYR A 720 20.13 22.57 31.46
N LEU A 721 20.44 22.29 30.19
CA LEU A 721 21.61 21.49 29.80
C LEU A 721 22.92 22.14 30.25
N GLN A 722 23.02 23.48 30.21
CA GLN A 722 24.15 24.23 30.74
C GLN A 722 24.26 24.06 32.26
N LYS A 723 23.15 24.19 32.98
CA LYS A 723 23.11 24.05 34.45
C LYS A 723 23.56 22.66 34.92
N VAL A 724 23.19 21.61 34.19
CA VAL A 724 23.56 20.22 34.53
C VAL A 724 24.85 19.74 33.87
N ASN A 725 25.54 20.61 33.14
CA ASN A 725 26.75 20.28 32.36
C ASN A 725 26.55 19.04 31.48
N HIS A 726 25.53 19.08 30.63
CA HIS A 726 25.21 17.97 29.74
C HIS A 726 26.38 17.70 28.74
N PRO A 727 26.81 16.44 28.54
CA PRO A 727 27.97 16.12 27.70
C PRO A 727 27.82 16.59 26.24
N ALA A 728 26.61 16.57 25.68
CA ALA A 728 26.35 17.06 24.32
C ALA A 728 26.93 18.47 24.04
N LEU A 729 26.95 19.36 25.05
CA LEU A 729 27.41 20.74 24.89
C LEU A 729 28.93 20.86 24.66
N SER A 730 29.71 19.86 25.08
CA SER A 730 31.17 19.85 24.94
C SER A 730 31.67 18.88 23.86
N MET A 731 30.79 18.11 23.25
CA MET A 731 31.10 17.24 22.11
C MET A 731 31.34 18.08 20.84
N PRO A 732 32.01 17.52 19.81
CA PRO A 732 32.10 18.17 18.50
C PRO A 732 30.72 18.60 17.98
N PRO A 733 30.62 19.66 17.15
CA PRO A 733 29.35 20.03 16.52
C PRO A 733 28.71 18.84 15.80
N ILE A 734 27.40 18.66 16.00
CA ILE A 734 26.61 17.61 15.34
C ILE A 734 26.35 17.92 13.86
N MET A 735 26.51 19.19 13.46
CA MET A 735 26.40 19.69 12.09
C MET A 735 27.65 20.45 11.67
#